data_AF-A0A654CEQ4-F1
#
_entry.id   AF-A0A654CEQ4-F1
#
_cell.length_a   1.000
_cell.length_b   1.000
_cell.length_c   1.000
_cell.angle_alpha   90.00
_cell.angle_beta   90.00
_cell.angle_gamma   90.00
#
_symmetry.space_group_name_H-M   'P 1'
#
loop_
_entity.id
_entity.type
_entity.pdbx_description
1 polymer ?
#
loop_
_entity_poly.entity_id
_entity_poly.type
_entity_poly.pdbx_seq_one_letter_code
_entity_poly.pdbx_strand_id
1 'polypeptide(L)'
;MSDTHFKHHLTSQEGLVSVSHPLAAKVGKDILDKGGTAVDAVVAIQLVLNVVEPFASGLGGGGYLLYYDSTVDDITAFDARETAPSNVDPHFYLDEKGHYKSFLELTTHGSIVGVPGIAKLFEHLHNHYCNLNLEDLINPAIELAEHGHRANWAIEKYSKQQIKRINKYDETRRVFTKEDDDYIHDGDWLKSPEIARTLRLLRDKGFGAFYTGNIAKQLVNVVNKYGGTINEEDLKHYNIRIKQPITAQYRGYQIHSMGPSSSGGITLIQILKILEPFDLKSMGSRSIDYLHHLIQAMQIAYSDRAKYIADDDFYEVPVSELIDEDYLKQRNEIIDQHIANFNIEHGELSNSSRVESHTHIDETHTETTHFSVTDRFGNVASFTTSIGMIYGSGITIPGYGVLLNTTMDGFDVISGGINEIEPHKRPLSNMAPTIITENGKPIMEVGAPGAISIIASVVQTIINVLDFGMSIQEAIDEPRIYTSNPSRIEWEPKFDQTLILKLIAKGHAFEHRPDPYIGDVHGLQFLENGVIGGADNTREGTVAGGPVYYVREKENDLNIDDFTQYHIEYNHVRLPLFKNQIIKEHGDFWLRNDVVELLFDINEKDYEVEYFIEKQGQDSRFINIEQLTHQLNYQVHKTENGISIYKDTKQRITETQAKYYRYDRDSITR
;
A
#
# COMPACT_ATOMS: atom_id res chain seq x y z
N MET A 1 4.35 -1.39 -39.97
CA MET A 1 3.00 -0.82 -40.20
C MET A 1 2.07 -1.47 -39.18
N SER A 2 1.13 -0.66 -38.64
CA SER A 2 0.34 -0.78 -37.39
C SER A 2 1.15 -0.40 -36.13
N ASP A 3 1.22 0.85 -35.64
CA ASP A 3 0.22 1.94 -35.53
C ASP A 3 -1.03 1.59 -34.69
N THR A 4 -0.82 0.99 -33.51
CA THR A 4 -1.90 0.63 -32.57
C THR A 4 -1.67 1.00 -31.09
N HIS A 5 -0.69 1.84 -30.73
CA HIS A 5 -0.42 2.17 -29.31
C HIS A 5 -0.69 3.62 -28.85
N PHE A 6 -1.41 4.43 -29.62
CA PHE A 6 -2.00 5.65 -29.10
C PHE A 6 -3.53 5.53 -29.13
N LYS A 7 -4.11 4.80 -28.17
CA LYS A 7 -5.45 5.19 -27.72
C LYS A 7 -5.29 6.63 -27.25
N HIS A 8 -5.97 7.59 -27.89
CA HIS A 8 -5.91 8.98 -27.48
C HIS A 8 -6.35 9.06 -26.01
N HIS A 9 -5.39 9.13 -25.08
CA HIS A 9 -5.66 9.46 -23.69
C HIS A 9 -6.24 10.87 -23.70
N LEU A 10 -7.45 11.03 -23.19
CA LEU A 10 -8.07 12.35 -23.08
C LEU A 10 -7.22 13.18 -22.11
N THR A 11 -6.72 14.31 -22.58
CA THR A 11 -5.96 15.27 -21.77
C THR A 11 -6.88 16.34 -21.21
N SER A 12 -6.48 16.95 -20.09
CA SER A 12 -7.09 18.18 -19.56
C SER A 12 -6.06 19.31 -19.46
N GLN A 13 -6.49 20.53 -19.77
CA GLN A 13 -5.74 21.78 -19.52
C GLN A 13 -6.37 22.63 -18.40
N GLU A 14 -7.54 22.22 -17.89
CA GLU A 14 -8.33 22.97 -16.91
C GLU A 14 -8.10 22.48 -15.47
N GLY A 15 -7.26 21.45 -15.30
CA GLY A 15 -7.08 20.68 -14.08
C GLY A 15 -7.60 19.25 -14.23
N LEU A 16 -7.12 18.36 -13.37
CA LEU A 16 -7.45 16.93 -13.40
C LEU A 16 -7.38 16.33 -11.99
N VAL A 17 -8.32 15.44 -11.69
CA VAL A 17 -8.39 14.67 -10.43
C VAL A 17 -8.30 13.19 -10.77
N SER A 18 -7.49 12.44 -10.03
CA SER A 18 -7.55 10.97 -9.98
C SER A 18 -7.77 10.51 -8.54
N VAL A 19 -8.82 9.73 -8.29
CA VAL A 19 -9.23 9.31 -6.94
C VAL A 19 -10.02 8.00 -6.99
N SER A 20 -10.06 7.27 -5.88
CA SER A 20 -10.68 5.94 -5.73
C SER A 20 -12.21 5.87 -5.92
N HIS A 21 -12.92 7.01 -5.98
CA HIS A 21 -14.38 7.04 -5.96
C HIS A 21 -15.01 8.07 -6.93
N PRO A 22 -16.06 7.72 -7.72
CA PRO A 22 -16.63 8.62 -8.73
C PRO A 22 -17.24 9.91 -8.17
N LEU A 23 -17.92 9.84 -7.03
CA LEU A 23 -18.50 11.02 -6.38
C LEU A 23 -17.42 11.99 -5.87
N ALA A 24 -16.29 11.47 -5.38
CA ALA A 24 -15.16 12.29 -4.96
C ALA A 24 -14.49 12.96 -6.18
N ALA A 25 -14.30 12.22 -7.27
CA ALA A 25 -13.78 12.75 -8.54
C ALA A 25 -14.67 13.86 -9.11
N LYS A 26 -15.99 13.63 -9.09
CA LYS A 26 -16.98 14.62 -9.53
C LYS A 26 -16.90 15.90 -8.69
N VAL A 27 -16.87 15.79 -7.37
CA VAL A 27 -16.76 16.97 -6.50
C VAL A 27 -15.44 17.70 -6.71
N GLY A 28 -14.32 16.98 -6.82
CA GLY A 28 -13.02 17.58 -7.13
C GLY A 28 -13.06 18.35 -8.45
N LYS A 29 -13.61 17.76 -9.51
CA LYS A 29 -13.86 18.45 -10.79
C LYS A 29 -14.74 19.69 -10.61
N ASP A 30 -15.87 19.57 -9.93
CA ASP A 30 -16.82 20.68 -9.73
C ASP A 30 -16.15 21.86 -8.99
N ILE A 31 -15.24 21.59 -8.06
CA ILE A 31 -14.43 22.61 -7.36
C ILE A 31 -13.43 23.29 -8.31
N LEU A 32 -12.72 22.52 -9.13
CA LEU A 32 -11.79 23.06 -10.13
C LEU A 32 -12.55 23.89 -11.19
N ASP A 33 -13.73 23.45 -11.62
CA ASP A 33 -14.58 24.15 -12.58
C ASP A 33 -15.05 25.51 -12.02
N LYS A 34 -15.34 25.58 -10.71
CA LYS A 34 -15.67 26.81 -9.98
C LYS A 34 -14.49 27.79 -9.82
N GLY A 35 -13.28 27.40 -10.25
CA GLY A 35 -12.07 28.21 -10.15
C GLY A 35 -11.28 28.00 -8.85
N GLY A 36 -11.55 26.93 -8.11
CA GLY A 36 -10.72 26.51 -6.98
C GLY A 36 -9.34 26.03 -7.41
N THR A 37 -8.40 26.02 -6.46
CA THR A 37 -7.05 25.48 -6.61
C THR A 37 -7.02 23.95 -6.39
N ALA A 38 -5.87 23.34 -6.63
CA ALA A 38 -5.62 21.95 -6.26
C ALA A 38 -5.85 21.71 -4.77
N VAL A 39 -5.53 22.67 -3.90
CA VAL A 39 -5.74 22.58 -2.45
C VAL A 39 -7.22 22.70 -2.07
N ASP A 40 -7.97 23.59 -2.73
CA ASP A 40 -9.44 23.65 -2.57
C ASP A 40 -10.07 22.28 -2.86
N ALA A 41 -9.68 21.68 -3.99
CA ALA A 41 -10.15 20.36 -4.39
C ALA A 41 -9.71 19.26 -3.41
N VAL A 42 -8.49 19.30 -2.86
CA VAL A 42 -8.04 18.34 -1.83
C VAL A 42 -8.94 18.32 -0.61
N VAL A 43 -9.28 19.51 -0.08
CA VAL A 43 -10.15 19.63 1.10
C VAL A 43 -11.54 19.04 0.78
N ALA A 44 -12.14 19.41 -0.36
CA ALA A 44 -13.46 18.94 -0.74
C ALA A 44 -13.49 17.41 -1.00
N ILE A 45 -12.50 16.89 -1.73
CA ILE A 45 -12.36 15.45 -2.04
C ILE A 45 -12.28 14.64 -0.75
N GLN A 46 -11.41 15.01 0.19
CA GLN A 46 -11.26 14.25 1.43
C GLN A 46 -12.53 14.24 2.29
N LEU A 47 -13.24 15.37 2.35
CA LEU A 47 -14.50 15.43 3.10
C LEU A 47 -15.57 14.55 2.46
N VAL A 48 -15.58 14.43 1.13
CA VAL A 48 -16.44 13.48 0.41
C VAL A 48 -16.00 12.04 0.66
N LEU A 49 -14.70 11.73 0.62
CA LEU A 49 -14.19 10.38 0.92
C LEU A 49 -14.51 9.95 2.36
N ASN A 50 -14.54 10.87 3.33
CA ASN A 50 -15.02 10.59 4.68
C ASN A 50 -16.50 10.15 4.73
N VAL A 51 -17.29 10.44 3.69
CA VAL A 51 -18.70 10.01 3.56
C VAL A 51 -18.81 8.74 2.73
N VAL A 52 -18.15 8.70 1.57
CA VAL A 52 -18.36 7.64 0.56
C VAL A 52 -17.40 6.46 0.69
N GLU A 53 -16.22 6.66 1.27
CA GLU A 53 -15.24 5.60 1.60
C GLU A 53 -14.77 5.71 3.07
N PRO A 54 -15.70 5.74 4.05
CA PRO A 54 -15.36 5.96 5.46
C PRO A 54 -14.51 4.81 6.05
N PHE A 55 -14.44 3.68 5.35
CA PHE A 55 -13.65 2.52 5.73
C PHE A 55 -12.13 2.73 5.54
N ALA A 56 -11.69 3.68 4.71
CA ALA A 56 -10.27 3.84 4.36
C ALA A 56 -9.63 5.12 4.91
N SER A 57 -10.37 6.24 4.93
CA SER A 57 -9.84 7.53 5.40
C SER A 57 -10.94 8.42 5.99
N GLY A 58 -10.54 9.43 6.76
CA GLY A 58 -11.50 10.36 7.35
C GLY A 58 -10.91 11.31 8.38
N LEU A 59 -11.79 12.15 8.95
CA LEU A 59 -11.45 13.15 9.98
C LEU A 59 -10.84 12.54 11.25
N GLY A 60 -11.10 11.26 11.52
CA GLY A 60 -10.52 10.53 12.64
C GLY A 60 -9.16 9.89 12.36
N GLY A 61 -8.53 10.20 11.23
CA GLY A 61 -7.21 9.71 10.83
C GLY A 61 -6.17 10.82 10.61
N GLY A 62 -5.19 10.51 9.78
CA GLY A 62 -4.07 11.38 9.43
C GLY A 62 -3.62 11.19 7.97
N GLY A 63 -2.54 11.86 7.59
CA GLY A 63 -2.04 11.78 6.22
C GLY A 63 -0.86 12.68 5.91
N TYR A 64 -0.39 12.58 4.66
CA TYR A 64 0.76 13.29 4.13
C TYR A 64 0.39 13.93 2.79
N LEU A 65 0.58 15.24 2.68
CA LEU A 65 0.34 16.01 1.44
C LEU A 65 1.67 16.55 0.93
N LEU A 66 1.99 16.27 -0.34
CA LEU A 66 2.95 17.08 -1.09
C LEU A 66 2.18 18.06 -1.98
N TYR A 67 2.61 19.32 -1.93
CA TYR A 67 2.02 20.40 -2.71
C TYR A 67 3.11 21.12 -3.49
N TYR A 68 3.02 21.07 -4.81
CA TYR A 68 3.82 21.89 -5.71
C TYR A 68 3.09 23.23 -5.97
N ASP A 69 3.75 24.33 -5.63
CA ASP A 69 3.29 25.68 -5.90
C ASP A 69 3.94 26.23 -7.17
N SER A 70 3.14 26.34 -8.23
CA SER A 70 3.59 26.81 -9.55
C SER A 70 4.03 28.28 -9.58
N THR A 71 3.71 29.06 -8.54
CA THR A 71 4.06 30.48 -8.49
C THR A 71 5.51 30.70 -8.07
N VAL A 72 6.07 29.74 -7.32
CA VAL A 72 7.44 29.78 -6.79
C VAL A 72 8.29 28.59 -7.25
N ASP A 73 7.70 27.63 -7.95
CA ASP A 73 8.32 26.39 -8.41
C ASP A 73 8.94 25.57 -7.26
N ASP A 74 8.22 25.47 -6.15
CA ASP A 74 8.66 24.79 -4.93
C ASP A 74 7.63 23.77 -4.42
N ILE A 75 8.10 22.77 -3.68
CA ILE A 75 7.26 21.70 -3.11
C ILE A 75 7.27 21.79 -1.59
N THR A 76 6.08 21.88 -0.99
CA THR A 76 5.89 21.80 0.46
C THR A 76 5.34 20.44 0.87
N ALA A 77 5.90 19.87 1.93
CA ALA A 77 5.45 18.62 2.54
C ALA A 77 4.69 18.91 3.84
N PHE A 78 3.44 18.47 3.93
CA PHE A 78 2.63 18.56 5.15
C PHE A 78 2.47 17.18 5.78
N ASP A 79 2.97 17.03 7.00
CA ASP A 79 2.82 15.83 7.84
C ASP A 79 1.69 16.08 8.85
N ALA A 80 0.55 15.46 8.58
CA ALA A 80 -0.61 15.40 9.45
C ALA A 80 -0.81 13.99 10.02
N ARG A 81 0.29 13.24 10.23
CA ARG A 81 0.27 11.95 10.92
C ARG A 81 -0.20 12.15 12.35
N GLU A 82 -0.96 11.19 12.84
CA GLU A 82 -1.45 11.16 14.20
C GLU A 82 -0.29 11.03 15.20
N THR A 83 -0.49 11.51 16.42
CA THR A 83 0.51 11.38 17.50
C THR A 83 0.00 10.48 18.61
N ALA A 84 0.92 9.82 19.31
CA ALA A 84 0.63 9.17 20.57
C ALA A 84 0.07 10.17 21.61
N PRO A 85 -0.85 9.75 22.49
CA PRO A 85 -1.29 10.58 23.61
C PRO A 85 -0.15 10.86 24.58
N SER A 86 -0.31 11.83 25.48
CA SER A 86 0.68 12.14 26.54
C SER A 86 0.88 10.98 27.52
N ASN A 87 -0.17 10.20 27.77
CA ASN A 87 -0.15 9.08 28.71
C ASN A 87 -0.14 7.75 27.96
N VAL A 88 1.02 7.34 27.42
CA VAL A 88 1.16 6.07 26.71
C VAL A 88 1.35 4.89 27.68
N ASP A 89 0.71 3.77 27.38
CA ASP A 89 1.05 2.48 27.98
C ASP A 89 2.01 1.73 27.06
N PRO A 90 3.30 1.57 27.40
CA PRO A 90 4.26 0.86 26.57
C PRO A 90 3.98 -0.65 26.47
N HIS A 91 3.01 -1.18 27.21
CA HIS A 91 2.60 -2.58 27.15
C HIS A 91 1.19 -2.76 26.58
N PHE A 92 0.66 -1.76 25.84
CA PHE A 92 -0.72 -1.80 25.32
C PHE A 92 -1.00 -2.99 24.37
N TYR A 93 0.03 -3.67 23.87
CA TYR A 93 -0.07 -4.88 23.06
C TYR A 93 -0.22 -6.18 23.88
N LEU A 94 -0.04 -6.13 25.20
CA LEU A 94 -0.20 -7.28 26.10
C LEU A 94 -1.58 -7.30 26.76
N ASP A 95 -2.12 -8.49 26.99
CA ASP A 95 -3.30 -8.72 27.83
C ASP A 95 -2.96 -8.62 29.33
N GLU A 96 -3.97 -8.73 30.19
CA GLU A 96 -3.79 -8.67 31.66
C GLU A 96 -2.90 -9.81 32.22
N LYS A 97 -2.65 -10.86 31.44
CA LYS A 97 -1.80 -12.01 31.80
C LYS A 97 -0.37 -11.87 31.26
N GLY A 98 -0.08 -10.82 30.49
CA GLY A 98 1.22 -10.60 29.85
C GLY A 98 1.42 -11.36 28.55
N HIS A 99 0.36 -11.88 27.92
CA HIS A 99 0.42 -12.46 26.58
C HIS A 99 0.10 -11.41 25.51
N TYR A 100 0.59 -11.58 24.28
CA TYR A 100 0.18 -10.72 23.17
C TYR A 100 -1.33 -10.82 22.93
N LYS A 101 -1.99 -9.66 22.80
CA LYS A 101 -3.39 -9.58 22.37
C LYS A 101 -3.54 -10.18 20.97
N SER A 102 -4.70 -10.76 20.68
CA SER A 102 -5.01 -11.08 19.28
C SER A 102 -5.03 -9.78 18.44
N PHE A 103 -4.67 -9.83 17.17
CA PHE A 103 -4.73 -8.72 16.21
C PHE A 103 -6.06 -8.00 16.25
N LEU A 104 -7.19 -8.73 16.23
CA LEU A 104 -8.49 -8.09 16.31
C LEU A 104 -8.68 -7.36 17.64
N GLU A 105 -8.25 -7.93 18.77
CA GLU A 105 -8.32 -7.27 20.07
C GLU A 105 -7.43 -6.03 20.14
N LEU A 106 -6.18 -6.14 19.69
CA LEU A 106 -5.20 -5.05 19.67
C LEU A 106 -5.70 -3.90 18.79
N THR A 107 -5.99 -4.19 17.53
CA THR A 107 -6.37 -3.19 16.52
C THR A 107 -7.76 -2.62 16.71
N THR A 108 -8.49 -3.01 17.75
CA THR A 108 -9.75 -2.38 18.12
C THR A 108 -9.74 -1.85 19.55
N HIS A 109 -8.64 -2.02 20.32
CA HIS A 109 -8.51 -1.47 21.66
C HIS A 109 -8.40 0.06 21.62
N GLY A 110 -8.91 0.79 22.62
CA GLY A 110 -8.87 2.26 22.62
C GLY A 110 -7.44 2.83 22.57
N SER A 111 -6.44 2.10 23.08
CA SER A 111 -5.02 2.50 23.04
C SER A 111 -4.42 2.52 21.63
N ILE A 112 -5.09 1.91 20.64
CA ILE A 112 -4.62 1.91 19.26
C ILE A 112 -4.89 3.25 18.55
N VAL A 113 -5.75 4.09 19.13
CA VAL A 113 -6.16 5.36 18.55
C VAL A 113 -5.10 6.41 18.85
N GLY A 114 -4.50 6.97 17.79
CA GLY A 114 -3.68 8.19 17.86
C GLY A 114 -4.52 9.45 17.73
N VAL A 115 -3.96 10.61 18.09
CA VAL A 115 -4.65 11.90 17.99
C VAL A 115 -4.85 12.28 16.50
N PRO A 116 -6.10 12.40 15.99
CA PRO A 116 -6.35 12.63 14.58
C PRO A 116 -5.80 13.97 14.05
N GLY A 117 -5.27 13.96 12.82
CA GLY A 117 -4.55 15.09 12.23
C GLY A 117 -5.24 15.85 11.10
N ILE A 118 -6.20 15.23 10.42
CA ILE A 118 -6.79 15.80 9.18
C ILE A 118 -7.47 17.14 9.40
N ALA A 119 -8.23 17.31 10.50
CA ALA A 119 -8.89 18.58 10.77
C ALA A 119 -7.87 19.72 10.95
N LYS A 120 -6.70 19.46 11.56
CA LYS A 120 -5.67 20.48 11.75
C LYS A 120 -4.96 20.83 10.43
N LEU A 121 -4.75 19.83 9.57
CA LEU A 121 -4.27 20.07 8.21
C LEU A 121 -5.22 21.00 7.45
N PHE A 122 -6.52 20.71 7.48
CA PHE A 122 -7.49 21.49 6.71
C PHE A 122 -7.76 22.88 7.28
N GLU A 123 -7.64 23.06 8.60
CA GLU A 123 -7.57 24.39 9.21
C GLU A 123 -6.42 25.20 8.61
N HIS A 124 -5.21 24.61 8.53
CA HIS A 124 -4.05 25.28 7.96
C HIS A 124 -4.22 25.57 6.46
N LEU A 125 -4.59 24.56 5.67
CA LEU A 125 -4.77 24.71 4.23
C LEU A 125 -5.86 25.73 3.88
N HIS A 126 -6.98 25.73 4.59
CA HIS A 126 -8.05 26.70 4.35
C HIS A 126 -7.62 28.14 4.63
N ASN A 127 -6.84 28.35 5.69
CA ASN A 127 -6.36 29.68 6.07
C ASN A 127 -5.26 30.24 5.16
N HIS A 128 -4.51 29.37 4.46
CA HIS A 128 -3.27 29.78 3.78
C HIS A 128 -3.20 29.46 2.28
N TYR A 129 -3.95 28.46 1.80
CA TYR A 129 -3.80 27.91 0.44
C TYR A 129 -5.11 27.79 -0.35
N CYS A 130 -6.27 27.82 0.31
CA CYS A 130 -7.57 27.75 -0.35
C CYS A 130 -8.03 29.12 -0.88
N ASN A 131 -8.62 29.14 -2.07
CA ASN A 131 -9.24 30.34 -2.64
C ASN A 131 -10.75 30.38 -2.38
N LEU A 132 -11.40 29.23 -2.23
CA LEU A 132 -12.83 29.17 -2.00
C LEU A 132 -13.15 29.28 -0.51
N ASN A 133 -14.37 29.75 -0.23
CA ASN A 133 -14.85 29.77 1.15
C ASN A 133 -15.10 28.34 1.64
N LEU A 134 -15.09 28.15 2.96
CA LEU A 134 -15.25 26.83 3.56
C LEU A 134 -16.59 26.17 3.20
N GLU A 135 -17.64 26.98 3.01
CA GLU A 135 -18.98 26.50 2.66
C GLU A 135 -18.99 25.79 1.30
N ASP A 136 -18.32 26.35 0.30
CA ASP A 136 -18.16 25.74 -1.03
C ASP A 136 -17.43 24.39 -0.98
N LEU A 137 -16.46 24.25 -0.07
CA LEU A 137 -15.64 23.04 0.06
C LEU A 137 -16.35 21.91 0.84
N ILE A 138 -17.16 22.24 1.84
CA ILE A 138 -17.75 21.26 2.77
C ILE A 138 -19.20 20.88 2.45
N ASN A 139 -19.98 21.77 1.84
CA ASN A 139 -21.39 21.50 1.51
C ASN A 139 -21.58 20.26 0.62
N PRO A 140 -20.73 19.95 -0.38
CA PRO A 140 -20.89 18.73 -1.18
C PRO A 140 -20.88 17.45 -0.32
N ALA A 141 -20.00 17.38 0.68
CA ALA A 141 -19.95 16.25 1.60
C ALA A 141 -21.16 16.22 2.55
N ILE A 142 -21.64 17.39 3.01
CA ILE A 142 -22.88 17.49 3.81
C ILE A 142 -24.05 16.93 3.01
N GLU A 143 -24.24 17.37 1.77
CA GLU A 143 -25.35 16.95 0.91
C GLU A 143 -25.33 15.44 0.65
N LEU A 144 -24.15 14.87 0.35
CA LEU A 144 -23.99 13.42 0.19
C LEU A 144 -24.29 12.65 1.47
N ALA A 145 -23.87 13.17 2.64
CA ALA A 145 -24.14 12.53 3.91
C ALA A 145 -25.63 12.59 4.31
N GLU A 146 -26.36 13.65 3.95
CA GLU A 146 -27.79 13.81 4.29
C GLU A 146 -28.72 13.07 3.33
N HIS A 147 -28.52 13.27 2.03
CA HIS A 147 -29.38 12.68 1.00
C HIS A 147 -29.00 11.23 0.73
N GLY A 148 -27.74 10.89 0.99
CA GLY A 148 -27.17 9.58 0.81
C GLY A 148 -26.59 9.35 -0.58
N HIS A 149 -25.96 8.19 -0.74
CA HIS A 149 -25.36 7.74 -1.99
C HIS A 149 -25.49 6.23 -2.15
N ARG A 150 -25.28 5.74 -3.38
CA ARG A 150 -25.23 4.32 -3.68
C ARG A 150 -23.92 3.72 -3.12
N ALA A 151 -24.01 2.56 -2.49
CA ALA A 151 -22.87 1.73 -2.15
C ALA A 151 -22.33 1.03 -3.40
N ASN A 152 -21.01 0.98 -3.59
CA ASN A 152 -20.36 0.26 -4.67
C ASN A 152 -19.75 -1.07 -4.17
N TRP A 153 -19.14 -1.83 -5.09
CA TRP A 153 -18.55 -3.14 -4.78
C TRP A 153 -17.38 -3.08 -3.80
N ALA A 154 -16.66 -1.95 -3.71
CA ALA A 154 -15.58 -1.76 -2.76
C ALA A 154 -16.15 -1.66 -1.33
N ILE A 155 -17.21 -0.87 -1.13
CA ILE A 155 -17.91 -0.79 0.17
C ILE A 155 -18.42 -2.16 0.59
N GLU A 156 -19.05 -2.92 -0.32
CA GLU A 156 -19.54 -4.27 -0.02
C GLU A 156 -18.40 -5.20 0.41
N LYS A 157 -17.33 -5.25 -0.40
CA LYS A 157 -16.13 -6.06 -0.12
C LYS A 157 -15.61 -5.79 1.29
N TYR A 158 -15.39 -4.53 1.63
CA TYR A 158 -14.76 -4.14 2.89
C TYR A 158 -15.71 -4.23 4.09
N SER A 159 -16.99 -3.92 3.92
CA SER A 159 -18.02 -4.13 4.95
C SER A 159 -18.13 -5.60 5.33
N LYS A 160 -18.19 -6.49 4.33
CA LYS A 160 -18.21 -7.94 4.54
C LYS A 160 -16.95 -8.46 5.23
N GLN A 161 -15.78 -8.04 4.77
CA GLN A 161 -14.50 -8.48 5.34
C GLN A 161 -14.33 -8.03 6.80
N GLN A 162 -14.83 -6.83 7.14
CA GLN A 162 -14.66 -6.24 8.48
C GLN A 162 -15.89 -6.37 9.38
N ILE A 163 -16.86 -7.22 9.04
CA ILE A 163 -18.12 -7.32 9.81
C ILE A 163 -17.92 -7.63 11.30
N LYS A 164 -16.88 -8.41 11.65
CA LYS A 164 -16.50 -8.67 13.05
C LYS A 164 -16.03 -7.41 13.78
N ARG A 165 -15.25 -6.56 13.10
CA ARG A 165 -14.77 -5.27 13.63
C ARG A 165 -15.92 -4.28 13.78
N ILE A 166 -16.77 -4.17 12.75
CA ILE A 166 -17.95 -3.31 12.75
C ILE A 166 -18.89 -3.68 13.91
N ASN A 167 -19.16 -4.98 14.10
CA ASN A 167 -20.08 -5.45 15.13
C ASN A 167 -19.53 -5.39 16.56
N LYS A 168 -18.22 -5.13 16.74
CA LYS A 168 -17.58 -5.11 18.05
C LYS A 168 -18.13 -4.01 18.96
N TYR A 169 -18.50 -2.86 18.40
CA TYR A 169 -18.97 -1.70 19.16
C TYR A 169 -20.37 -1.29 18.71
N ASP A 170 -21.28 -1.10 19.66
CA ASP A 170 -22.70 -0.81 19.38
C ASP A 170 -22.90 0.40 18.48
N GLU A 171 -22.10 1.45 18.68
CA GLU A 171 -22.20 2.68 17.88
C GLU A 171 -21.79 2.45 16.42
N THR A 172 -20.69 1.75 16.22
CA THR A 172 -20.15 1.43 14.89
C THR A 172 -21.07 0.50 14.14
N ARG A 173 -21.57 -0.53 14.84
CA ARG A 173 -22.61 -1.42 14.33
C ARG A 173 -23.81 -0.62 13.84
N ARG A 174 -24.39 0.21 14.70
CA ARG A 174 -25.55 1.06 14.36
C ARG A 174 -25.32 1.96 13.13
N VAL A 175 -24.10 2.46 12.92
CA VAL A 175 -23.78 3.38 11.83
C VAL A 175 -23.45 2.64 10.52
N PHE A 176 -22.79 1.48 10.60
CA PHE A 176 -22.18 0.81 9.45
C PHE A 176 -22.74 -0.60 9.15
N THR A 177 -23.86 -0.98 9.75
CA THR A 177 -24.64 -2.18 9.36
C THR A 177 -26.06 -1.83 8.92
N LYS A 178 -26.72 -2.81 8.32
CA LYS A 178 -28.14 -2.79 7.97
C LYS A 178 -28.98 -3.43 9.10
N GLU A 179 -30.25 -3.67 8.82
CA GLU A 179 -31.11 -4.48 9.70
C GLU A 179 -30.46 -5.84 9.97
N ASP A 180 -30.69 -6.39 11.17
CA ASP A 180 -30.12 -7.67 11.63
C ASP A 180 -28.58 -7.75 11.62
N ASP A 181 -27.88 -6.61 11.72
CA ASP A 181 -26.41 -6.51 11.72
C ASP A 181 -25.74 -7.04 10.43
N ASP A 182 -26.47 -7.02 9.30
CA ASP A 182 -25.94 -7.40 8.00
C ASP A 182 -24.94 -6.37 7.45
N TYR A 183 -23.99 -6.84 6.64
CA TYR A 183 -23.03 -5.97 5.95
C TYR A 183 -23.71 -5.20 4.82
N ILE A 184 -23.05 -4.15 4.33
CA ILE A 184 -23.56 -3.31 3.25
C ILE A 184 -23.40 -4.03 1.91
N HIS A 185 -24.42 -4.04 1.06
CA HIS A 185 -24.39 -4.67 -0.27
C HIS A 185 -24.22 -3.63 -1.40
N ASP A 186 -23.59 -4.00 -2.52
CA ASP A 186 -23.55 -3.15 -3.71
C ASP A 186 -24.98 -2.77 -4.16
N GLY A 187 -25.19 -1.48 -4.41
CA GLY A 187 -26.50 -0.92 -4.73
C GLY A 187 -27.33 -0.45 -3.53
N ASP A 188 -26.92 -0.72 -2.29
CA ASP A 188 -27.57 -0.14 -1.12
C ASP A 188 -27.54 1.39 -1.14
N TRP A 189 -28.54 2.03 -0.53
CA TRP A 189 -28.55 3.48 -0.34
C TRP A 189 -28.11 3.84 1.08
N LEU A 190 -26.96 4.50 1.20
CA LEU A 190 -26.32 4.82 2.48
C LEU A 190 -26.57 6.28 2.86
N LYS A 191 -26.93 6.53 4.11
CA LYS A 191 -27.07 7.89 4.68
C LYS A 191 -26.25 7.99 5.95
N SER A 192 -25.61 9.14 6.15
CA SER A 192 -24.70 9.40 7.26
C SER A 192 -25.08 10.71 7.97
N PRO A 193 -26.29 10.80 8.58
CA PRO A 193 -26.81 12.05 9.15
C PRO A 193 -25.93 12.63 10.26
N GLU A 194 -25.17 11.79 10.96
CA GLU A 194 -24.24 12.22 12.01
C GLU A 194 -22.97 12.82 11.45
N ILE A 195 -22.43 12.27 10.36
CA ILE A 195 -21.36 12.91 9.61
C ILE A 195 -21.83 14.25 9.07
N ALA A 196 -23.04 14.34 8.50
CA ALA A 196 -23.61 15.62 8.05
C ALA A 196 -23.68 16.66 9.18
N ARG A 197 -24.09 16.23 10.38
CA ARG A 197 -24.10 17.07 11.59
C ARG A 197 -22.69 17.54 11.97
N THR A 198 -21.71 16.63 11.94
CA THR A 198 -20.30 16.94 12.21
C THR A 198 -19.78 17.97 11.21
N LEU A 199 -19.98 17.74 9.91
CA LEU A 199 -19.53 18.63 8.84
C LEU A 199 -20.20 20.01 8.92
N ARG A 200 -21.50 20.10 9.25
CA ARG A 200 -22.14 21.40 9.53
C ARG A 200 -21.49 22.15 10.68
N LEU A 201 -21.14 21.45 11.77
CA LEU A 201 -20.47 22.07 12.89
C LEU A 201 -19.10 22.62 12.47
N LEU A 202 -18.33 21.86 11.69
CA LEU A 202 -17.03 22.30 11.17
C LEU A 202 -17.17 23.45 10.17
N ARG A 203 -18.20 23.46 9.32
CA ARG A 203 -18.51 24.60 8.43
C ARG A 203 -18.78 25.87 9.24
N ASP A 204 -19.62 25.77 10.27
CA ASP A 204 -20.11 26.93 11.00
C ASP A 204 -19.10 27.45 12.05
N LYS A 205 -18.14 26.62 12.48
CA LYS A 205 -17.17 26.94 13.55
C LYS A 205 -15.70 26.84 13.13
N GLY A 206 -15.42 26.41 11.92
CA GLY A 206 -14.08 26.05 11.45
C GLY A 206 -13.64 24.66 11.90
N PHE A 207 -12.59 24.14 11.26
CA PHE A 207 -12.05 22.81 11.55
C PHE A 207 -11.52 22.64 12.98
N GLY A 208 -11.06 23.72 13.63
CA GLY A 208 -10.65 23.72 15.04
C GLY A 208 -11.74 23.27 16.03
N ALA A 209 -13.01 23.28 15.63
CA ALA A 209 -14.11 22.72 16.43
C ALA A 209 -14.02 21.19 16.61
N PHE A 210 -13.20 20.49 15.83
CA PHE A 210 -12.91 19.06 16.03
C PHE A 210 -12.12 18.81 17.33
N TYR A 211 -11.18 19.71 17.65
CA TYR A 211 -10.26 19.59 18.79
C TYR A 211 -10.79 20.23 20.08
N THR A 212 -12.00 20.80 20.05
CA THR A 212 -12.62 21.46 21.20
C THR A 212 -14.11 21.11 21.32
N GLY A 213 -14.74 21.53 22.42
CA GLY A 213 -16.18 21.39 22.58
C GLY A 213 -16.66 19.93 22.67
N ASN A 214 -17.84 19.65 22.11
CA ASN A 214 -18.51 18.37 22.32
C ASN A 214 -17.95 17.21 21.48
N ILE A 215 -17.36 17.48 20.29
CA ILE A 215 -16.68 16.44 19.50
C ILE A 215 -15.49 15.91 20.30
N ALA A 216 -14.59 16.82 20.72
CA ALA A 216 -13.42 16.48 21.51
C ALA A 216 -13.77 15.69 22.78
N LYS A 217 -14.78 16.14 23.52
CA LYS A 217 -15.26 15.43 24.72
C LYS A 217 -15.76 14.02 24.42
N GLN A 218 -16.54 13.83 23.35
CA GLN A 218 -17.03 12.50 22.99
C GLN A 218 -15.92 11.58 22.47
N LEU A 219 -14.94 12.12 21.73
CA LEU A 219 -13.74 11.39 21.33
C LEU A 219 -12.98 10.88 22.55
N VAL A 220 -12.63 11.76 23.47
CA VAL A 220 -11.94 11.43 24.73
C VAL A 220 -12.74 10.39 25.51
N ASN A 221 -14.05 10.59 25.67
CA ASN A 221 -14.89 9.66 26.42
C ASN A 221 -14.93 8.25 25.79
N VAL A 222 -15.13 8.15 24.47
CA VAL A 222 -15.27 6.84 23.81
C VAL A 222 -13.94 6.09 23.76
N VAL A 223 -12.83 6.79 23.53
CA VAL A 223 -11.49 6.20 23.53
C VAL A 223 -11.12 5.68 24.93
N ASN A 224 -11.31 6.48 25.97
CA ASN A 224 -11.03 6.06 27.36
C ASN A 224 -11.96 4.94 27.83
N LYS A 225 -13.23 4.93 27.40
CA LYS A 225 -14.18 3.83 27.69
C LYS A 225 -13.63 2.48 27.24
N TYR A 226 -12.87 2.44 26.14
CA TYR A 226 -12.28 1.22 25.58
C TYR A 226 -10.77 1.09 25.87
N GLY A 227 -10.28 1.75 26.92
CA GLY A 227 -8.92 1.57 27.44
C GLY A 227 -7.84 2.41 26.76
N GLY A 228 -8.20 3.35 25.89
CA GLY A 228 -7.28 4.37 25.41
C GLY A 228 -7.00 5.44 26.47
N THR A 229 -6.11 6.39 26.14
CA THR A 229 -5.60 7.37 27.10
C THR A 229 -5.56 8.80 26.57
N ILE A 230 -6.12 9.05 25.38
CA ILE A 230 -6.27 10.40 24.83
C ILE A 230 -7.06 11.27 25.81
N ASN A 231 -6.54 12.46 26.09
CA ASN A 231 -7.21 13.49 26.87
C ASN A 231 -7.42 14.80 26.08
N GLU A 232 -8.17 15.74 26.65
CA GLU A 232 -8.49 17.01 25.99
C GLU A 232 -7.24 17.88 25.69
N GLU A 233 -6.19 17.79 26.51
CA GLU A 233 -4.95 18.53 26.27
C GLU A 233 -4.13 17.91 25.12
N ASP A 234 -4.20 16.59 24.91
CA ASP A 234 -3.61 15.95 23.72
C ASP A 234 -4.23 16.50 22.43
N LEU A 235 -5.57 16.59 22.38
CA LEU A 235 -6.29 17.14 21.23
C LEU A 235 -5.95 18.61 21.01
N LYS A 236 -5.90 19.40 22.08
CA LYS A 236 -5.66 20.85 22.01
C LYS A 236 -4.23 21.21 21.56
N HIS A 237 -3.24 20.38 21.90
CA HIS A 237 -1.84 20.63 21.55
C HIS A 237 -1.39 20.02 20.22
N TYR A 238 -2.20 19.16 19.61
CA TYR A 238 -1.87 18.57 18.31
C TYR A 238 -1.63 19.64 17.23
N ASN A 239 -0.53 19.48 16.48
CA ASN A 239 -0.19 20.30 15.33
C ASN A 239 0.47 19.46 14.24
N ILE A 240 0.22 19.86 12.98
CA ILE A 240 0.90 19.30 11.80
C ILE A 240 2.37 19.73 11.77
N ARG A 241 3.20 19.06 10.97
CA ARG A 241 4.52 19.57 10.55
C ARG A 241 4.46 20.02 9.11
N ILE A 242 5.23 21.06 8.82
CA ILE A 242 5.44 21.59 7.48
C ILE A 242 6.94 21.50 7.23
N LYS A 243 7.31 20.74 6.21
CA LYS A 243 8.68 20.35 5.92
C LYS A 243 8.96 20.52 4.43
N GLN A 244 10.24 20.45 4.09
CA GLN A 244 10.66 20.24 2.71
C GLN A 244 10.59 18.74 2.39
N PRO A 245 10.21 18.34 1.16
CA PRO A 245 10.25 16.94 0.77
C PRO A 245 11.70 16.45 0.73
N ILE A 246 11.87 15.15 0.95
CA ILE A 246 13.15 14.51 0.64
C ILE A 246 13.28 14.38 -0.86
N THR A 247 14.49 14.65 -1.38
CA THR A 247 14.71 14.79 -2.82
C THR A 247 15.96 14.02 -3.25
N ALA A 248 15.88 13.30 -4.37
CA ALA A 248 17.02 12.63 -4.99
C ALA A 248 16.93 12.63 -6.52
N GLN A 249 18.09 12.50 -7.17
CA GLN A 249 18.19 12.40 -8.63
C GLN A 249 18.03 10.96 -9.09
N TYR A 250 17.17 10.73 -10.10
CA TYR A 250 17.00 9.45 -10.76
C TYR A 250 16.91 9.64 -12.27
N ARG A 251 17.92 9.17 -13.01
CA ARG A 251 17.95 9.20 -14.50
C ARG A 251 17.68 10.57 -15.12
N GLY A 252 18.12 11.64 -14.46
CA GLY A 252 17.92 13.02 -14.93
C GLY A 252 16.66 13.71 -14.39
N TYR A 253 15.80 12.99 -13.67
CA TYR A 253 14.63 13.52 -12.97
C TYR A 253 14.92 13.74 -11.48
N GLN A 254 14.22 14.70 -10.88
CA GLN A 254 14.18 14.87 -9.42
C GLN A 254 12.95 14.15 -8.86
N ILE A 255 13.18 13.24 -7.91
CA ILE A 255 12.13 12.54 -7.18
C ILE A 255 11.93 13.24 -5.85
N HIS A 256 10.73 13.78 -5.60
CA HIS A 256 10.36 14.42 -4.34
C HIS A 256 9.32 13.58 -3.62
N SER A 257 9.60 13.17 -2.40
CA SER A 257 8.67 12.35 -1.60
C SER A 257 8.62 12.79 -0.13
N MET A 258 7.71 12.20 0.64
CA MET A 258 7.54 12.51 2.05
C MET A 258 8.72 11.97 2.88
N GLY A 259 9.29 12.82 3.73
CA GLY A 259 10.31 12.43 4.70
C GLY A 259 9.73 11.81 5.99
N PRO A 260 10.58 11.53 6.99
CA PRO A 260 10.14 11.17 8.34
C PRO A 260 9.05 12.13 8.86
N SER A 261 7.98 11.69 9.52
CA SER A 261 7.71 10.36 10.10
C SER A 261 7.30 9.25 9.10
N SER A 262 7.28 9.53 7.80
CA SER A 262 7.14 8.48 6.78
C SER A 262 8.47 7.82 6.44
N SER A 263 8.44 6.50 6.30
CA SER A 263 9.52 5.72 5.65
C SER A 263 9.45 5.73 4.13
N GLY A 264 8.28 6.06 3.57
CA GLY A 264 7.97 5.79 2.18
C GLY A 264 8.94 6.43 1.20
N GLY A 265 9.21 7.73 1.38
CA GLY A 265 10.07 8.47 0.47
C GLY A 265 11.54 8.04 0.50
N ILE A 266 12.09 7.72 1.68
CA ILE A 266 13.50 7.29 1.77
C ILE A 266 13.63 5.93 1.10
N THR A 267 12.76 4.97 1.48
CA THR A 267 12.81 3.61 0.97
C THR A 267 12.57 3.55 -0.55
N LEU A 268 11.62 4.32 -1.10
CA LEU A 268 11.41 4.34 -2.55
C LEU A 268 12.62 4.90 -3.29
N ILE A 269 13.25 5.97 -2.78
CA ILE A 269 14.44 6.57 -3.39
C ILE A 269 15.57 5.54 -3.38
N GLN A 270 15.77 4.83 -2.27
CA GLN A 270 16.78 3.76 -2.21
C GLN A 270 16.53 2.69 -3.27
N ILE A 271 15.30 2.21 -3.44
CA ILE A 271 14.98 1.18 -4.46
C ILE A 271 15.29 1.70 -5.87
N LEU A 272 14.85 2.92 -6.20
CA LEU A 272 15.12 3.53 -7.50
C LEU A 272 16.62 3.65 -7.77
N LYS A 273 17.38 4.22 -6.83
CA LYS A 273 18.83 4.44 -6.95
C LYS A 273 19.63 3.13 -6.98
N ILE A 274 19.22 2.10 -6.24
CA ILE A 274 19.83 0.76 -6.32
C ILE A 274 19.63 0.17 -7.72
N LEU A 275 18.51 0.46 -8.39
CA LEU A 275 18.22 -0.03 -9.74
C LEU A 275 18.81 0.84 -10.86
N GLU A 276 19.17 2.09 -10.57
CA GLU A 276 19.65 3.08 -11.54
C GLU A 276 20.83 2.60 -12.42
N PRO A 277 21.82 1.83 -11.90
CA PRO A 277 22.94 1.34 -12.72
C PRO A 277 22.55 0.34 -13.80
N PHE A 278 21.36 -0.29 -13.71
CA PHE A 278 20.91 -1.29 -14.68
C PHE A 278 20.14 -0.66 -15.84
N ASP A 279 20.31 -1.22 -17.04
CA ASP A 279 19.52 -0.86 -18.21
C ASP A 279 18.16 -1.59 -18.18
N LEU A 280 17.26 -1.09 -17.34
CA LEU A 280 15.93 -1.69 -17.15
C LEU A 280 15.16 -1.76 -18.47
N LYS A 281 15.24 -0.70 -19.28
CA LYS A 281 14.56 -0.63 -20.58
C LYS A 281 14.93 -1.81 -21.49
N SER A 282 16.20 -2.17 -21.55
CA SER A 282 16.66 -3.33 -22.33
C SER A 282 16.26 -4.68 -21.72
N MET A 283 16.05 -4.75 -20.40
CA MET A 283 15.54 -5.97 -19.73
C MET A 283 14.07 -6.22 -20.08
N GLY A 284 13.22 -5.19 -19.98
CA GLY A 284 11.76 -5.27 -20.21
C GLY A 284 10.94 -5.53 -18.93
N SER A 285 9.71 -5.00 -18.89
CA SER A 285 8.87 -4.84 -17.68
C SER A 285 8.41 -6.13 -16.99
N ARG A 286 8.47 -7.26 -17.70
CA ARG A 286 8.14 -8.60 -17.15
C ARG A 286 9.26 -9.60 -17.32
N SER A 287 10.49 -9.14 -17.52
CA SER A 287 11.63 -10.03 -17.63
C SER A 287 12.02 -10.60 -16.28
N ILE A 288 12.61 -11.81 -16.30
CA ILE A 288 13.15 -12.45 -15.09
C ILE A 288 14.23 -11.56 -14.48
N ASP A 289 15.09 -10.97 -15.31
CA ASP A 289 16.20 -10.15 -14.86
C ASP A 289 15.69 -8.90 -14.15
N TYR A 290 14.76 -8.14 -14.75
CA TYR A 290 14.16 -6.97 -14.10
C TYR A 290 13.53 -7.34 -12.75
N LEU A 291 12.64 -8.34 -12.73
CA LEU A 291 11.91 -8.70 -11.51
C LEU A 291 12.85 -9.22 -10.42
N HIS A 292 13.89 -9.97 -10.79
CA HIS A 292 14.90 -10.41 -9.82
C HIS A 292 15.62 -9.23 -9.17
N HIS A 293 16.08 -8.24 -9.95
CA HIS A 293 16.74 -7.06 -9.40
C HIS A 293 15.78 -6.20 -8.57
N LEU A 294 14.54 -6.04 -9.03
CA LEU A 294 13.49 -5.31 -8.31
C LEU A 294 13.23 -5.92 -6.91
N ILE A 295 13.05 -7.24 -6.85
CA ILE A 295 12.81 -7.99 -5.60
C ILE A 295 13.98 -7.80 -4.62
N GLN A 296 15.22 -7.92 -5.10
CA GLN A 296 16.42 -7.77 -4.25
C GLN A 296 16.61 -6.31 -3.80
N ALA A 297 16.38 -5.34 -4.68
CA ALA A 297 16.46 -3.91 -4.35
C ALA A 297 15.43 -3.52 -3.29
N MET A 298 14.20 -4.04 -3.38
CA MET A 298 13.19 -3.88 -2.32
C MET A 298 13.70 -4.42 -0.98
N GLN A 299 14.15 -5.68 -0.94
CA GLN A 299 14.61 -6.32 0.30
C GLN A 299 15.77 -5.56 0.96
N ILE A 300 16.71 -5.04 0.16
CA ILE A 300 17.81 -4.19 0.64
C ILE A 300 17.27 -2.91 1.27
N ALA A 301 16.41 -2.17 0.56
CA ALA A 301 15.88 -0.90 1.07
C ALA A 301 14.97 -1.06 2.29
N TYR A 302 14.17 -2.13 2.34
CA TYR A 302 13.34 -2.44 3.50
C TYR A 302 14.17 -2.84 4.73
N SER A 303 15.35 -3.45 4.54
CA SER A 303 16.26 -3.74 5.65
C SER A 303 16.79 -2.46 6.31
N ASP A 304 17.17 -1.44 5.51
CA ASP A 304 17.59 -0.13 6.04
C ASP A 304 16.43 0.61 6.70
N ARG A 305 15.24 0.57 6.07
CA ARG A 305 14.00 1.13 6.64
C ARG A 305 13.75 0.60 8.04
N ALA A 306 13.80 -0.73 8.20
CA ALA A 306 13.52 -1.41 9.45
C ALA A 306 14.53 -1.05 10.56
N LYS A 307 15.69 -0.47 10.22
CA LYS A 307 16.74 -0.11 11.17
C LYS A 307 16.74 1.38 11.52
N TYR A 308 16.60 2.26 10.53
CA TYR A 308 17.05 3.66 10.63
C TYR A 308 15.96 4.72 10.62
N ILE A 309 14.70 4.38 10.31
CA ILE A 309 13.65 5.38 10.10
C ILE A 309 12.63 5.37 11.24
N ALA A 310 12.39 6.54 11.82
CA ALA A 310 11.39 6.81 12.85
C ALA A 310 10.91 8.27 12.74
N ASP A 311 10.25 8.79 13.77
CA ASP A 311 9.94 10.22 13.89
C ASP A 311 11.21 11.05 14.12
N ASP A 312 11.48 11.98 13.21
CA ASP A 312 12.63 12.89 13.23
C ASP A 312 12.48 14.04 14.24
N ASP A 313 11.30 14.22 14.84
CA ASP A 313 11.13 15.07 16.03
C ASP A 313 11.78 14.42 17.28
N PHE A 314 12.04 13.11 17.27
CA PHE A 314 12.53 12.33 18.41
C PHE A 314 13.94 11.76 18.21
N TYR A 315 14.25 11.26 17.01
CA TYR A 315 15.55 10.67 16.69
C TYR A 315 16.15 11.31 15.44
N GLU A 316 17.47 11.43 15.40
CA GLU A 316 18.15 11.86 14.18
C GLU A 316 18.11 10.74 13.14
N VAL A 317 17.29 10.92 12.11
CA VAL A 317 17.25 10.02 10.94
C VAL A 317 18.34 10.46 9.95
N PRO A 318 19.33 9.61 9.61
CA PRO A 318 20.45 9.97 8.74
C PRO A 318 20.05 10.00 7.26
N VAL A 319 19.08 10.83 6.90
CA VAL A 319 18.47 10.88 5.57
C VAL A 319 19.53 11.05 4.48
N SER A 320 20.48 11.98 4.66
CA SER A 320 21.51 12.25 3.66
C SER A 320 22.45 11.07 3.41
N GLU A 321 22.75 10.25 4.43
CA GLU A 321 23.57 9.06 4.26
C GLU A 321 22.75 7.92 3.62
N LEU A 322 21.48 7.77 4.00
CA LEU A 322 20.60 6.72 3.48
C LEU A 322 20.29 6.86 1.99
N ILE A 323 20.35 8.08 1.44
CA ILE A 323 20.10 8.35 0.02
C ILE A 323 21.38 8.72 -0.76
N ASP A 324 22.55 8.61 -0.13
CA ASP A 324 23.83 8.92 -0.75
C ASP A 324 24.16 7.94 -1.89
N GLU A 325 24.76 8.46 -2.97
CA GLU A 325 25.04 7.67 -4.16
C GLU A 325 26.11 6.60 -3.92
N ASP A 326 27.16 6.91 -3.16
CA ASP A 326 28.24 5.96 -2.87
C ASP A 326 27.75 4.87 -1.90
N TYR A 327 26.92 5.24 -0.92
CA TYR A 327 26.25 4.28 -0.05
C TYR A 327 25.38 3.31 -0.85
N LEU A 328 24.47 3.81 -1.69
CA LEU A 328 23.54 2.97 -2.44
C LEU A 328 24.23 2.13 -3.52
N LYS A 329 25.36 2.59 -4.06
CA LYS A 329 26.22 1.78 -4.91
C LYS A 329 26.83 0.60 -4.15
N GLN A 330 27.29 0.79 -2.91
CA GLN A 330 27.76 -0.34 -2.09
C GLN A 330 26.63 -1.31 -1.77
N ARG A 331 25.43 -0.81 -1.50
CA ARG A 331 24.24 -1.64 -1.27
C ARG A 331 23.86 -2.45 -2.51
N ASN A 332 23.98 -1.89 -3.71
CA ASN A 332 23.74 -2.58 -4.97
C ASN A 332 24.66 -3.82 -5.18
N GLU A 333 25.90 -3.80 -4.68
CA GLU A 333 26.86 -4.93 -4.79
C GLU A 333 26.40 -6.21 -4.08
N ILE A 334 25.37 -6.12 -3.22
CA ILE A 334 24.74 -7.25 -2.52
C ILE A 334 23.91 -8.11 -3.48
N ILE A 335 23.47 -7.55 -4.61
CA ILE A 335 22.65 -8.22 -5.60
C ILE A 335 23.53 -9.14 -6.47
N ASP A 336 23.32 -10.45 -6.34
CA ASP A 336 23.88 -11.43 -7.26
C ASP A 336 22.92 -11.61 -8.45
N GLN A 337 23.41 -11.39 -9.68
CA GLN A 337 22.57 -11.40 -10.89
C GLN A 337 21.92 -12.77 -11.19
N HIS A 338 22.46 -13.85 -10.66
CA HIS A 338 22.04 -15.21 -10.98
C HIS A 338 21.19 -15.86 -9.90
N ILE A 339 21.45 -15.57 -8.62
CA ILE A 339 20.75 -16.20 -7.48
C ILE A 339 20.26 -15.17 -6.46
N ALA A 340 19.08 -15.38 -5.89
CA ALA A 340 18.54 -14.56 -4.83
C ALA A 340 19.43 -14.61 -3.57
N ASN A 341 19.82 -13.44 -3.09
CA ASN A 341 20.48 -13.29 -1.79
C ASN A 341 19.41 -13.30 -0.69
N PHE A 342 19.59 -14.19 0.28
CA PHE A 342 18.72 -14.30 1.46
C PHE A 342 19.30 -13.65 2.71
N ASN A 343 20.61 -13.40 2.69
CA ASN A 343 21.32 -12.82 3.83
C ASN A 343 21.44 -11.32 3.59
N ILE A 344 20.28 -10.66 3.57
CA ILE A 344 20.17 -9.22 3.38
C ILE A 344 19.98 -8.58 4.76
N GLU A 345 21.02 -7.89 5.20
CA GLU A 345 21.03 -7.09 6.43
C GLU A 345 21.06 -5.61 6.07
N HIS A 346 20.66 -4.74 7.01
CA HIS A 346 20.79 -3.30 6.86
C HIS A 346 22.24 -2.88 6.60
N GLY A 347 22.46 -1.75 5.92
CA GLY A 347 23.82 -1.23 5.71
C GLY A 347 24.39 -0.63 6.97
N GLU A 348 25.68 -0.34 6.99
CA GLU A 348 26.34 0.33 8.12
C GLU A 348 26.58 1.80 7.76
N LEU A 349 26.04 2.71 8.56
CA LEU A 349 26.19 4.16 8.37
C LEU A 349 27.29 4.72 9.27
N SER A 350 27.99 5.75 8.79
CA SER A 350 29.21 6.24 9.42
C SER A 350 29.00 6.87 10.80
N ASN A 351 27.79 7.38 11.08
CA ASN A 351 27.45 8.08 12.33
C ASN A 351 26.19 7.56 13.04
N SER A 352 25.69 6.37 12.71
CA SER A 352 24.44 5.89 13.34
C SER A 352 24.63 5.46 14.81
N SER A 353 23.77 5.99 15.68
CA SER A 353 23.67 5.59 17.08
C SER A 353 23.29 4.11 17.22
N ARG A 354 23.74 3.45 18.30
CA ARG A 354 23.71 1.99 18.51
C ARG A 354 22.33 1.39 18.84
N VAL A 355 21.24 1.93 18.31
CA VAL A 355 19.89 1.52 18.71
C VAL A 355 19.09 1.11 17.48
N GLU A 356 18.57 -0.13 17.50
CA GLU A 356 17.93 -0.77 16.36
C GLU A 356 16.41 -0.64 16.46
N SER A 357 15.70 -0.36 15.37
CA SER A 357 14.24 -0.55 15.36
C SER A 357 13.88 -2.04 15.30
N HIS A 358 12.80 -2.40 16.00
CA HIS A 358 12.26 -3.75 16.09
C HIS A 358 10.84 -3.74 15.51
N THR A 359 10.73 -3.58 14.19
CA THR A 359 9.43 -3.62 13.52
C THR A 359 8.92 -5.06 13.44
N HIS A 360 7.95 -5.39 14.29
CA HIS A 360 7.22 -6.66 14.28
C HIS A 360 5.72 -6.41 14.22
N ILE A 361 5.18 -6.19 13.02
CA ILE A 361 3.74 -6.10 12.82
C ILE A 361 3.38 -7.00 11.63
N ASP A 362 2.48 -7.95 11.90
CA ASP A 362 1.76 -8.69 10.86
C ASP A 362 0.65 -7.76 10.31
N GLU A 363 0.93 -7.09 9.18
CA GLU A 363 0.02 -6.14 8.53
C GLU A 363 -1.07 -6.88 7.73
N THR A 364 -1.97 -7.59 8.41
CA THR A 364 -3.14 -8.19 7.72
C THR A 364 -4.32 -7.22 7.71
N HIS A 365 -4.68 -6.72 6.52
CA HIS A 365 -5.90 -5.92 6.25
C HIS A 365 -5.91 -4.43 6.67
N THR A 366 -4.80 -3.74 6.44
CA THR A 366 -4.69 -2.27 6.45
C THR A 366 -5.04 -1.66 5.08
N GLU A 367 -5.67 -0.49 5.06
CA GLU A 367 -6.08 0.18 3.83
C GLU A 367 -5.98 1.69 3.99
N THR A 368 -5.69 2.39 2.91
CA THR A 368 -5.43 3.84 2.88
C THR A 368 -6.20 4.40 1.69
N THR A 369 -6.23 5.73 1.51
CA THR A 369 -6.60 6.31 0.21
C THR A 369 -5.48 7.20 -0.29
N HIS A 370 -5.29 7.22 -1.60
CA HIS A 370 -4.47 8.21 -2.27
C HIS A 370 -5.32 8.93 -3.31
N PHE A 371 -5.04 10.21 -3.53
CA PHE A 371 -5.59 10.91 -4.67
C PHE A 371 -4.70 12.06 -5.12
N SER A 372 -4.85 12.35 -6.40
CA SER A 372 -4.01 13.24 -7.19
C SER A 372 -4.83 14.40 -7.72
N VAL A 373 -4.32 15.62 -7.61
CA VAL A 373 -5.00 16.81 -8.15
C VAL A 373 -4.01 17.74 -8.82
N THR A 374 -4.38 18.25 -9.98
CA THR A 374 -3.76 19.44 -10.56
C THR A 374 -4.83 20.45 -10.98
N ASP A 375 -4.51 21.73 -10.91
CA ASP A 375 -5.41 22.82 -11.30
C ASP A 375 -4.94 23.56 -12.56
N ARG A 376 -5.78 24.47 -13.04
CA ARG A 376 -5.47 25.34 -14.20
C ARG A 376 -4.32 26.32 -13.97
N PHE A 377 -3.87 26.49 -12.73
CA PHE A 377 -2.77 27.39 -12.38
C PHE A 377 -1.42 26.68 -12.47
N GLY A 378 -1.43 25.34 -12.56
CA GLY A 378 -0.23 24.51 -12.61
C GLY A 378 0.18 23.96 -11.25
N ASN A 379 -0.63 24.15 -10.21
CA ASN A 379 -0.35 23.56 -8.90
C ASN A 379 -0.64 22.05 -8.95
N VAL A 380 0.09 21.29 -8.12
CA VAL A 380 -0.07 19.84 -8.03
C VAL A 380 -0.14 19.43 -6.58
N ALA A 381 -1.10 18.57 -6.24
CA ALA A 381 -1.29 18.02 -4.91
C ALA A 381 -1.31 16.49 -4.97
N SER A 382 -0.46 15.87 -4.15
CA SER A 382 -0.35 14.43 -3.95
C SER A 382 -0.73 14.13 -2.50
N PHE A 383 -1.92 13.58 -2.25
CA PHE A 383 -2.41 13.37 -0.89
C PHE A 383 -2.67 11.90 -0.58
N THR A 384 -1.94 11.38 0.41
CA THR A 384 -2.15 10.03 0.95
C THR A 384 -2.65 10.15 2.39
N THR A 385 -3.79 9.53 2.69
CA THR A 385 -4.47 9.68 3.99
C THR A 385 -5.18 8.39 4.39
N SER A 386 -5.24 8.12 5.70
CA SER A 386 -5.66 6.83 6.23
C SER A 386 -6.24 6.95 7.63
N ILE A 387 -7.06 5.97 8.00
CA ILE A 387 -7.40 5.63 9.39
C ILE A 387 -6.70 4.34 9.86
N GLY A 388 -5.69 3.86 9.12
CA GLY A 388 -4.93 2.65 9.40
C GLY A 388 -5.62 1.39 8.85
N MET A 389 -6.21 0.60 9.73
CA MET A 389 -7.01 -0.57 9.35
C MET A 389 -8.25 -0.17 8.55
N ILE A 390 -8.77 -1.10 7.73
CA ILE A 390 -10.11 -0.94 7.15
C ILE A 390 -11.13 -0.81 8.31
N TYR A 391 -11.97 0.22 8.29
CA TYR A 391 -12.84 0.65 9.40
C TYR A 391 -12.09 1.12 10.67
N GLY A 392 -10.80 1.42 10.56
CA GLY A 392 -9.95 1.90 11.64
C GLY A 392 -10.01 1.00 12.87
N SER A 393 -10.04 1.60 14.06
CA SER A 393 -10.18 0.89 15.34
C SER A 393 -11.54 0.20 15.50
N GLY A 394 -12.46 0.43 14.56
CA GLY A 394 -13.87 0.13 14.73
C GLY A 394 -14.54 1.04 15.76
N ILE A 395 -13.87 2.02 16.38
CA ILE A 395 -14.49 2.94 17.34
C ILE A 395 -15.03 4.15 16.58
N THR A 396 -16.34 4.41 16.69
CA THR A 396 -17.00 5.61 16.15
C THR A 396 -17.31 6.61 17.27
N ILE A 397 -17.07 7.90 17.05
CA ILE A 397 -17.41 8.96 18.01
C ILE A 397 -18.94 9.07 18.13
N PRO A 398 -19.53 8.80 19.32
CA PRO A 398 -20.97 8.70 19.45
C PRO A 398 -21.73 9.97 19.05
N GLY A 399 -22.71 9.80 18.16
CA GLY A 399 -23.53 10.87 17.59
C GLY A 399 -22.84 11.68 16.48
N TYR A 400 -21.53 11.56 16.29
CA TYR A 400 -20.77 12.33 15.30
C TYR A 400 -20.38 11.51 14.07
N GLY A 401 -20.53 10.18 14.12
CA GLY A 401 -20.31 9.29 12.98
C GLY A 401 -18.85 9.14 12.53
N VAL A 402 -17.89 9.79 13.19
CA VAL A 402 -16.47 9.76 12.79
C VAL A 402 -15.81 8.48 13.30
N LEU A 403 -15.28 7.66 12.39
CA LEU A 403 -14.44 6.50 12.70
C LEU A 403 -13.03 6.93 13.12
N LEU A 404 -12.49 6.28 14.14
CA LEU A 404 -11.17 6.57 14.69
C LEU A 404 -10.10 5.60 14.20
N ASN A 405 -8.90 6.11 14.01
CA ASN A 405 -7.76 5.40 13.44
C ASN A 405 -7.20 4.23 14.29
N THR A 406 -6.31 3.44 13.70
CA THR A 406 -5.45 2.46 14.38
C THR A 406 -3.98 2.84 14.42
N THR A 407 -3.64 4.10 14.19
CA THR A 407 -2.30 4.52 13.79
C THR A 407 -1.19 4.18 14.80
N MET A 408 -1.52 3.95 16.08
CA MET A 408 -0.54 3.48 17.07
C MET A 408 0.02 2.07 16.76
N ASP A 409 -0.60 1.33 15.83
CA ASP A 409 -0.04 0.09 15.27
C ASP A 409 1.29 0.29 14.55
N GLY A 410 1.62 1.51 14.10
CA GLY A 410 2.88 1.80 13.43
C GLY A 410 4.11 1.94 14.34
N PHE A 411 3.96 1.77 15.66
CA PHE A 411 5.08 1.70 16.60
C PHE A 411 5.63 0.28 16.75
N ASP A 412 6.91 0.18 17.11
CA ASP A 412 7.55 -1.07 17.46
C ASP A 412 6.92 -1.66 18.73
N VAL A 413 6.56 -2.93 18.67
CA VAL A 413 5.99 -3.68 19.80
C VAL A 413 7.06 -3.94 20.86
N ILE A 414 8.33 -4.10 20.46
CA ILE A 414 9.43 -4.35 21.38
C ILE A 414 10.08 -3.02 21.76
N SER A 415 10.18 -2.76 23.07
CA SER A 415 10.85 -1.59 23.62
C SER A 415 12.35 -1.59 23.30
N GLY A 416 12.92 -0.40 23.18
CA GLY A 416 14.35 -0.18 23.00
C GLY A 416 14.77 0.14 21.58
N GLY A 417 13.83 0.29 20.64
CA GLY A 417 14.10 0.74 19.27
C GLY A 417 13.70 2.19 19.00
N ILE A 418 14.25 2.78 17.93
CA ILE A 418 14.00 4.20 17.59
C ILE A 418 12.54 4.48 17.21
N ASN A 419 11.76 3.46 16.84
CA ASN A 419 10.33 3.57 16.56
C ASN A 419 9.47 2.99 17.71
N GLU A 420 9.98 2.97 18.95
CA GLU A 420 9.15 2.63 20.11
C GLU A 420 8.11 3.72 20.41
N ILE A 421 7.07 3.35 21.16
CA ILE A 421 6.02 4.27 21.58
C ILE A 421 6.53 5.29 22.60
N GLU A 422 6.38 6.58 22.29
CA GLU A 422 6.70 7.68 23.20
C GLU A 422 5.59 8.74 23.19
N PRO A 423 5.36 9.47 24.30
CA PRO A 423 4.37 10.54 24.36
C PRO A 423 4.53 11.55 23.23
N HIS A 424 3.44 11.86 22.52
CA HIS A 424 3.39 12.82 21.40
C HIS A 424 4.17 12.46 20.14
N LYS A 425 4.84 11.31 20.10
CA LYS A 425 5.56 10.83 18.92
C LYS A 425 4.61 10.41 17.81
N ARG A 426 5.02 10.55 16.56
CA ARG A 426 4.32 10.00 15.38
C ARG A 426 4.81 8.58 15.11
N PRO A 427 3.90 7.60 15.00
CA PRO A 427 4.26 6.26 14.57
C PRO A 427 4.66 6.27 13.10
N LEU A 428 5.64 5.42 12.77
CA LEU A 428 6.15 5.24 11.42
C LEU A 428 5.00 4.97 10.42
N SER A 429 5.14 5.51 9.22
CA SER A 429 4.21 5.26 8.12
C SER A 429 4.92 4.77 6.86
N ASN A 430 4.17 4.10 5.99
CA ASN A 430 4.62 3.64 4.67
C ASN A 430 4.15 4.56 3.53
N MET A 431 3.35 5.58 3.84
CA MET A 431 2.74 6.47 2.85
C MET A 431 3.79 7.28 2.07
N ALA A 432 3.73 7.20 0.75
CA ALA A 432 4.73 7.78 -0.14
C ALA A 432 4.11 8.67 -1.25
N PRO A 433 3.36 9.75 -0.92
CA PRO A 433 2.97 10.72 -1.94
C PRO A 433 4.23 11.25 -2.62
N THR A 434 4.28 11.25 -3.95
CA THR A 434 5.52 11.49 -4.69
C THR A 434 5.25 12.36 -5.93
N ILE A 435 6.06 13.41 -6.08
CA ILE A 435 6.06 14.30 -7.25
C ILE A 435 7.42 14.17 -7.93
N ILE A 436 7.42 13.95 -9.24
CA ILE A 436 8.62 13.88 -10.07
C ILE A 436 8.70 15.14 -10.91
N THR A 437 9.87 15.80 -10.88
CA THR A 437 10.11 17.01 -11.67
C THR A 437 11.26 16.83 -12.66
N GLU A 438 11.16 17.54 -13.78
CA GLU A 438 12.26 17.75 -14.73
C GLU A 438 12.45 19.27 -14.87
N ASN A 439 13.68 19.77 -14.71
CA ASN A 439 13.97 21.20 -14.74
C ASN A 439 13.08 22.05 -13.80
N GLY A 440 12.71 21.50 -12.63
CA GLY A 440 11.86 22.16 -11.64
C GLY A 440 10.36 22.18 -11.97
N LYS A 441 9.92 21.51 -13.05
CA LYS A 441 8.51 21.40 -13.43
C LYS A 441 8.00 19.98 -13.26
N PRO A 442 6.78 19.76 -12.71
CA PRO A 442 6.20 18.43 -12.58
C PRO A 442 6.05 17.74 -13.94
N ILE A 443 6.50 16.49 -14.01
CA ILE A 443 6.29 15.60 -15.16
C ILE A 443 5.42 14.41 -14.79
N MET A 444 5.37 14.05 -13.51
CA MET A 444 4.52 13.00 -12.97
C MET A 444 4.24 13.25 -11.50
N GLU A 445 3.06 12.83 -11.05
CA GLU A 445 2.68 12.70 -9.66
C GLU A 445 2.05 11.32 -9.46
N VAL A 446 2.36 10.67 -8.35
CA VAL A 446 1.87 9.33 -8.05
C VAL A 446 1.85 9.05 -6.55
N GLY A 447 0.89 8.24 -6.14
CA GLY A 447 0.84 7.63 -4.82
C GLY A 447 -0.11 6.44 -4.81
N ALA A 448 -0.12 5.74 -3.68
CA ALA A 448 -0.94 4.55 -3.49
C ALA A 448 -1.30 4.37 -2.01
N PRO A 449 -2.40 3.67 -1.70
CA PRO A 449 -2.61 2.96 -0.46
C PRO A 449 -2.06 1.52 -0.55
N GLY A 450 -2.30 0.70 0.49
CA GLY A 450 -1.80 -0.67 0.57
C GLY A 450 -0.74 -0.90 1.66
N ALA A 451 -0.75 -0.09 2.72
CA ALA A 451 0.13 -0.27 3.87
C ALA A 451 1.61 -0.37 3.48
N ILE A 452 2.35 -1.39 3.90
CA ILE A 452 3.76 -1.55 3.53
C ILE A 452 4.01 -1.70 2.02
N SER A 453 3.04 -2.17 1.23
CA SER A 453 3.19 -2.33 -0.23
C SER A 453 3.03 -1.01 -1.02
N ILE A 454 2.67 0.10 -0.36
CA ILE A 454 2.60 1.45 -0.96
C ILE A 454 3.91 1.78 -1.70
N ILE A 455 5.04 1.56 -1.03
CA ILE A 455 6.37 1.93 -1.52
C ILE A 455 6.67 1.16 -2.81
N ALA A 456 6.43 -0.16 -2.81
CA ALA A 456 6.62 -1.00 -3.98
C ALA A 456 5.68 -0.62 -5.15
N SER A 457 4.43 -0.25 -4.85
CA SER A 457 3.45 0.15 -5.86
C SER A 457 3.85 1.46 -6.54
N VAL A 458 4.31 2.44 -5.76
CA VAL A 458 4.80 3.73 -6.26
C VAL A 458 6.08 3.54 -7.08
N VAL A 459 7.06 2.78 -6.57
CA VAL A 459 8.33 2.51 -7.29
C VAL A 459 8.07 1.86 -8.65
N GLN A 460 7.27 0.80 -8.70
CA GLN A 460 6.97 0.10 -9.96
C GLN A 460 6.27 1.02 -10.94
N THR A 461 5.33 1.87 -10.48
CA THR A 461 4.66 2.84 -11.35
C THR A 461 5.64 3.88 -11.90
N ILE A 462 6.57 4.38 -11.08
CA ILE A 462 7.63 5.31 -11.53
C ILE A 462 8.52 4.66 -12.59
N ILE A 463 9.00 3.44 -12.35
CA ILE A 463 9.83 2.69 -13.31
C ILE A 463 9.05 2.43 -14.61
N ASN A 464 7.78 2.05 -14.51
CA ASN A 464 6.93 1.80 -15.67
C ASN A 464 6.80 3.04 -16.58
N VAL A 465 6.65 4.22 -15.99
CA VAL A 465 6.60 5.47 -16.76
C VAL A 465 7.97 5.89 -17.27
N LEU A 466 8.99 5.98 -16.40
CA LEU A 466 10.28 6.60 -16.72
C LEU A 466 11.23 5.66 -17.49
N ASP A 467 11.29 4.38 -17.14
CA ASP A 467 12.20 3.41 -17.76
C ASP A 467 11.55 2.68 -18.94
N PHE A 468 10.29 2.24 -18.76
CA PHE A 468 9.57 1.46 -19.77
C PHE A 468 8.75 2.33 -20.73
N GLY A 469 8.60 3.62 -20.46
CA GLY A 469 7.92 4.56 -21.36
C GLY A 469 6.42 4.34 -21.47
N MET A 470 5.80 3.72 -20.46
CA MET A 470 4.35 3.53 -20.38
C MET A 470 3.64 4.86 -20.08
N SER A 471 2.40 5.01 -20.56
CA SER A 471 1.51 6.05 -20.03
C SER A 471 1.18 5.77 -18.56
N ILE A 472 0.80 6.80 -17.79
CA ILE A 472 0.43 6.61 -16.38
C ILE A 472 -0.63 5.53 -16.16
N GLN A 473 -1.62 5.39 -17.06
CA GLN A 473 -2.65 4.36 -16.91
C GLN A 473 -2.11 2.96 -17.24
N GLU A 474 -1.26 2.81 -18.26
CA GLU A 474 -0.59 1.55 -18.56
C GLU A 474 0.34 1.12 -17.42
N ALA A 475 1.06 2.08 -16.83
CA ALA A 475 1.93 1.86 -15.69
C ALA A 475 1.18 1.39 -14.44
N ILE A 476 -0.02 1.92 -14.21
CA ILE A 476 -0.93 1.49 -13.14
C ILE A 476 -1.50 0.10 -13.44
N ASP A 477 -1.86 -0.19 -14.69
CA ASP A 477 -2.48 -1.47 -15.06
C ASP A 477 -1.48 -2.65 -15.14
N GLU A 478 -0.18 -2.35 -15.16
CA GLU A 478 0.89 -3.36 -15.14
C GLU A 478 0.96 -4.04 -13.77
N PRO A 479 0.97 -5.39 -13.71
CA PRO A 479 0.92 -6.12 -12.46
C PRO A 479 2.15 -5.89 -11.58
N ARG A 480 1.93 -5.93 -10.27
CA ARG A 480 2.92 -5.59 -9.26
C ARG A 480 3.40 -6.80 -8.46
N ILE A 481 4.64 -6.70 -7.98
CA ILE A 481 5.24 -7.61 -6.99
C ILE A 481 5.60 -6.79 -5.75
N TYR A 482 5.50 -7.40 -4.57
CA TYR A 482 5.90 -6.77 -3.32
C TYR A 482 6.68 -7.74 -2.42
N THR A 483 7.72 -7.22 -1.78
CA THR A 483 8.48 -7.91 -0.73
C THR A 483 9.16 -6.91 0.19
N SER A 484 9.10 -7.13 1.50
CA SER A 484 9.95 -6.43 2.48
C SER A 484 11.13 -7.26 2.96
N ASN A 485 11.11 -8.58 2.76
CA ASN A 485 12.16 -9.47 3.26
C ASN A 485 12.34 -10.71 2.36
N PRO A 486 13.50 -11.38 2.41
CA PRO A 486 13.78 -12.53 1.55
C PRO A 486 12.86 -13.73 1.69
N SER A 487 12.07 -13.82 2.76
CA SER A 487 11.28 -15.00 3.09
C SER A 487 9.87 -14.99 2.47
N ARG A 488 9.43 -13.86 1.90
CA ARG A 488 8.05 -13.68 1.47
C ARG A 488 7.91 -12.65 0.35
N ILE A 489 7.36 -13.09 -0.78
CA ILE A 489 7.06 -12.26 -1.95
C ILE A 489 5.58 -12.44 -2.34
N GLU A 490 4.86 -11.33 -2.37
CA GLU A 490 3.50 -11.24 -2.91
C GLU A 490 3.55 -10.82 -4.39
N TRP A 491 2.58 -11.26 -5.18
CA TRP A 491 2.48 -10.88 -6.58
C TRP A 491 1.03 -10.87 -7.05
N GLU A 492 0.77 -10.03 -8.06
CA GLU A 492 -0.53 -9.97 -8.72
C GLU A 492 -0.71 -11.08 -9.77
N PRO A 493 -1.95 -11.54 -9.99
CA PRO A 493 -2.27 -12.72 -10.81
C PRO A 493 -1.91 -12.63 -12.30
N LYS A 494 -1.62 -11.44 -12.84
CA LYS A 494 -1.38 -11.23 -14.28
C LYS A 494 0.04 -11.61 -14.74
N PHE A 495 0.90 -12.05 -13.82
CA PHE A 495 2.20 -12.64 -14.18
C PHE A 495 2.03 -14.06 -14.72
N ASP A 496 2.79 -14.40 -15.77
CA ASP A 496 2.84 -15.77 -16.28
C ASP A 496 3.40 -16.71 -15.21
N GLN A 497 2.76 -17.83 -14.96
CA GLN A 497 3.23 -18.84 -14.02
C GLN A 497 4.65 -19.34 -14.36
N THR A 498 5.00 -19.43 -15.64
CA THR A 498 6.36 -19.76 -16.09
C THR A 498 7.39 -18.76 -15.55
N LEU A 499 7.04 -17.48 -15.51
CA LEU A 499 7.90 -16.41 -14.97
C LEU A 499 8.08 -16.53 -13.46
N ILE A 500 7.00 -16.83 -12.72
CA ILE A 500 7.05 -17.08 -11.28
C ILE A 500 7.93 -18.29 -10.97
N LEU A 501 7.78 -19.39 -11.72
CA LEU A 501 8.61 -20.59 -11.59
C LEU A 501 10.10 -20.29 -11.82
N LYS A 502 10.43 -19.47 -12.81
CA LYS A 502 11.80 -19.03 -13.09
C LYS A 502 12.40 -18.20 -11.95
N LEU A 503 11.62 -17.32 -11.34
CA LEU A 503 12.07 -16.53 -10.19
C LEU A 503 12.31 -17.42 -8.96
N ILE A 504 11.46 -18.44 -8.75
CA ILE A 504 11.64 -19.43 -7.69
C ILE A 504 12.86 -20.31 -7.94
N ALA A 505 13.15 -20.67 -9.20
CA ALA A 505 14.38 -21.37 -9.58
C ALA A 505 15.64 -20.52 -9.29
N LYS A 506 15.56 -19.19 -9.43
CA LYS A 506 16.61 -18.25 -8.96
C LYS A 506 16.67 -18.13 -7.43
N GLY A 507 15.78 -18.78 -6.69
CA GLY A 507 15.78 -18.86 -5.25
C GLY A 507 14.73 -18.02 -4.55
N HIS A 508 13.88 -17.25 -5.24
CA HIS A 508 12.94 -16.34 -4.59
C HIS A 508 11.79 -17.06 -3.84
N ALA A 509 11.39 -16.51 -2.67
CA ALA A 509 10.36 -17.10 -1.80
C ALA A 509 8.96 -16.49 -2.03
N PHE A 510 8.27 -16.95 -3.07
CA PHE A 510 6.90 -16.52 -3.37
C PHE A 510 5.88 -17.14 -2.40
N GLU A 511 4.83 -16.37 -2.10
CA GLU A 511 3.61 -16.84 -1.44
C GLU A 511 2.96 -18.05 -2.15
N HIS A 512 1.98 -18.68 -1.51
CA HIS A 512 1.32 -19.86 -2.09
C HIS A 512 0.34 -19.53 -3.22
N ARG A 513 -0.18 -18.31 -3.25
CA ARG A 513 -1.17 -17.84 -4.21
C ARG A 513 -0.92 -16.36 -4.49
N PRO A 514 -1.23 -15.87 -5.70
CA PRO A 514 -1.20 -14.45 -5.98
C PRO A 514 -2.15 -13.70 -5.03
N ASP A 515 -1.76 -12.50 -4.63
CA ASP A 515 -2.68 -11.54 -4.04
C ASP A 515 -3.41 -10.84 -5.19
N PRO A 516 -4.76 -10.84 -5.22
CA PRO A 516 -5.48 -10.14 -6.26
C PRO A 516 -5.20 -8.63 -6.31
N TYR A 517 -4.73 -8.01 -5.22
CA TYR A 517 -4.59 -6.56 -5.14
C TYR A 517 -3.32 -6.14 -4.39
N ILE A 518 -2.37 -5.54 -5.10
CA ILE A 518 -1.21 -4.87 -4.50
C ILE A 518 -1.35 -3.37 -4.77
N GLY A 519 -1.90 -2.65 -3.79
CA GLY A 519 -2.15 -1.21 -3.87
C GLY A 519 -3.42 -0.82 -4.64
N ASP A 520 -3.62 0.50 -4.76
CA ASP A 520 -4.70 1.16 -5.52
C ASP A 520 -4.13 2.51 -6.01
N VAL A 521 -3.32 2.45 -7.07
CA VAL A 521 -2.49 3.58 -7.49
C VAL A 521 -3.33 4.65 -8.20
N HIS A 522 -3.11 5.91 -7.84
CA HIS A 522 -3.58 7.07 -8.58
C HIS A 522 -2.41 7.96 -8.96
N GLY A 523 -2.49 8.59 -10.13
CA GLY A 523 -1.43 9.47 -10.58
C GLY A 523 -1.80 10.33 -11.77
N LEU A 524 -0.95 11.32 -12.00
CA LEU A 524 -1.01 12.27 -13.10
C LEU A 524 0.31 12.25 -13.87
N GLN A 525 0.23 12.41 -15.20
CA GLN A 525 1.40 12.59 -16.06
C GLN A 525 1.21 13.84 -16.91
N PHE A 526 2.21 14.72 -16.86
CA PHE A 526 2.17 16.04 -17.49
C PHE A 526 2.86 15.97 -18.85
N LEU A 527 2.12 16.30 -19.90
CA LEU A 527 2.58 16.31 -21.29
C LEU A 527 2.61 17.75 -21.81
N GLU A 528 3.27 17.97 -22.95
CA GLU A 528 3.34 19.30 -23.59
C GLU A 528 1.96 19.92 -23.89
N ASN A 529 0.94 19.08 -24.15
CA ASN A 529 -0.39 19.50 -24.60
C ASN A 529 -1.49 19.32 -23.53
N GLY A 530 -1.14 18.99 -22.28
CA GLY A 530 -2.07 18.85 -21.16
C GLY A 530 -1.66 17.74 -20.20
N VAL A 531 -2.58 17.38 -19.32
CA VAL A 531 -2.35 16.35 -18.29
C VAL A 531 -3.22 15.13 -18.59
N ILE A 532 -2.65 13.94 -18.47
CA ILE A 532 -3.40 12.68 -18.42
C ILE A 532 -3.38 12.13 -17.00
N GLY A 533 -4.44 11.41 -16.63
CA GLY A 533 -4.57 10.78 -15.32
C GLY A 533 -4.75 9.28 -15.46
N GLY A 534 -4.34 8.55 -14.44
CA GLY A 534 -4.60 7.13 -14.31
C GLY A 534 -5.17 6.81 -12.94
N ALA A 535 -6.08 5.85 -12.90
CA ALA A 535 -6.70 5.34 -11.68
C ALA A 535 -6.74 3.81 -11.72
N ASP A 536 -6.54 3.18 -10.57
CA ASP A 536 -6.59 1.73 -10.41
C ASP A 536 -8.04 1.19 -10.46
N ASN A 537 -8.19 -0.10 -10.75
CA ASN A 537 -9.49 -0.81 -10.76
C ASN A 537 -9.67 -1.76 -9.56
N THR A 538 -8.79 -1.73 -8.56
CA THR A 538 -9.02 -2.44 -7.29
C THR A 538 -10.22 -1.86 -6.52
N ARG A 539 -10.55 -0.58 -6.77
CA ARG A 539 -11.78 0.12 -6.39
C ARG A 539 -12.46 0.72 -7.62
N GLU A 540 -13.46 1.58 -7.41
CA GLU A 540 -14.16 2.32 -8.49
C GLU A 540 -13.39 3.60 -8.87
N GLY A 541 -12.09 3.44 -9.12
CA GLY A 541 -11.18 4.55 -9.42
C GLY A 541 -11.69 5.41 -10.57
N THR A 542 -11.51 6.72 -10.46
CA THR A 542 -12.09 7.68 -11.41
C THR A 542 -11.12 8.82 -11.69
N VAL A 543 -11.01 9.19 -12.98
CA VAL A 543 -10.29 10.37 -13.45
C VAL A 543 -11.30 11.39 -13.99
N ALA A 544 -11.26 12.62 -13.48
CA ALA A 544 -12.21 13.67 -13.86
C ALA A 544 -11.57 15.08 -13.90
N GLY A 545 -11.87 15.87 -14.93
CA GLY A 545 -11.33 17.23 -15.09
C GLY A 545 -11.52 17.77 -16.51
N GLY A 546 -12.02 19.00 -16.66
CA GLY A 546 -12.33 19.56 -17.98
C GLY A 546 -13.23 18.62 -18.80
N PRO A 547 -12.81 18.18 -20.01
CA PRO A 547 -13.56 17.21 -20.83
C PRO A 547 -13.38 15.74 -20.40
N VAL A 548 -12.48 15.45 -19.46
CA VAL A 548 -12.16 14.10 -19.01
C VAL A 548 -13.16 13.66 -17.94
N TYR A 549 -13.79 12.51 -18.15
CA TYR A 549 -14.52 11.78 -17.12
C TYR A 549 -14.47 10.28 -17.44
N TYR A 550 -13.73 9.52 -16.64
CA TYR A 550 -13.51 8.10 -16.85
C TYR A 550 -13.57 7.36 -15.51
N VAL A 551 -14.44 6.36 -15.41
CA VAL A 551 -14.63 5.51 -14.23
C VAL A 551 -14.14 4.11 -14.56
N ARG A 552 -13.36 3.52 -13.66
CA ARG A 552 -12.82 2.17 -13.78
C ARG A 552 -13.91 1.15 -13.51
N GLU A 553 -13.95 0.12 -14.34
CA GLU A 553 -14.86 -1.00 -14.14
C GLU A 553 -14.27 -1.98 -13.12
N LYS A 554 -15.14 -2.64 -12.34
CA LYS A 554 -14.74 -3.72 -11.44
C LYS A 554 -13.97 -4.79 -12.22
N GLU A 555 -12.78 -5.14 -11.75
CA GLU A 555 -12.03 -6.24 -12.32
C GLU A 555 -12.78 -7.57 -12.13
N ASN A 556 -12.72 -8.46 -13.12
CA ASN A 556 -13.30 -9.79 -12.99
C ASN A 556 -12.59 -10.55 -11.86
N ASP A 557 -13.37 -11.26 -11.04
CA ASP A 557 -12.80 -12.13 -10.01
C ASP A 557 -11.84 -13.13 -10.67
N LEU A 558 -10.73 -13.40 -10.00
CA LEU A 558 -9.80 -14.42 -10.46
C LEU A 558 -10.47 -15.78 -10.53
N ASN A 559 -10.39 -16.43 -11.69
CA ASN A 559 -10.84 -17.80 -11.83
C ASN A 559 -9.78 -18.76 -11.24
N ILE A 560 -9.81 -18.91 -9.91
CA ILE A 560 -8.89 -19.78 -9.16
C ILE A 560 -9.10 -21.27 -9.53
N ASP A 561 -10.20 -21.63 -10.21
CA ASP A 561 -10.47 -23.01 -10.66
C ASP A 561 -9.51 -23.50 -11.77
N ASP A 562 -8.65 -22.63 -12.30
CA ASP A 562 -7.57 -23.04 -13.22
C ASP A 562 -6.40 -23.72 -12.47
N PHE A 563 -6.23 -23.44 -11.17
CA PHE A 563 -5.25 -24.12 -10.33
C PHE A 563 -5.70 -25.56 -10.01
N THR A 564 -4.77 -26.49 -10.05
CA THR A 564 -5.02 -27.88 -9.62
C THR A 564 -4.99 -27.99 -8.10
N GLN A 565 -5.53 -29.10 -7.60
CA GLN A 565 -5.26 -29.54 -6.22
C GLN A 565 -3.78 -29.90 -6.00
N TYR A 566 -3.02 -30.10 -7.08
CA TYR A 566 -1.64 -30.53 -7.06
C TYR A 566 -0.67 -29.36 -6.95
N HIS A 567 0.44 -29.63 -6.28
CA HIS A 567 1.49 -28.66 -6.06
C HIS A 567 2.85 -29.35 -6.09
N ILE A 568 3.88 -28.59 -6.46
CA ILE A 568 5.27 -28.95 -6.18
C ILE A 568 5.73 -28.08 -5.03
N GLU A 569 6.33 -28.69 -4.02
CA GLU A 569 7.13 -27.93 -3.07
C GLU A 569 8.58 -28.00 -3.53
N TYR A 570 9.16 -26.87 -3.94
CA TYR A 570 10.57 -26.75 -4.31
C TYR A 570 11.22 -25.78 -3.33
N ASN A 571 12.21 -26.25 -2.56
CA ASN A 571 12.87 -25.46 -1.50
C ASN A 571 11.88 -24.81 -0.50
N HIS A 572 10.83 -25.54 -0.10
CA HIS A 572 9.75 -25.06 0.80
C HIS A 572 8.84 -23.95 0.26
N VAL A 573 8.96 -23.60 -1.01
CA VAL A 573 7.99 -22.77 -1.74
C VAL A 573 7.00 -23.69 -2.43
N ARG A 574 5.72 -23.56 -2.08
CA ARG A 574 4.64 -24.33 -2.71
C ARG A 574 4.24 -23.64 -4.01
N LEU A 575 4.45 -24.36 -5.10
CA LEU A 575 4.07 -23.98 -6.45
C LEU A 575 2.67 -24.48 -6.75
N PRO A 576 1.67 -23.61 -6.92
CA PRO A 576 0.42 -24.04 -7.53
C PRO A 576 0.68 -24.39 -9.00
N LEU A 577 0.10 -25.50 -9.48
CA LEU A 577 0.21 -25.92 -10.88
C LEU A 577 -1.13 -25.82 -11.56
N PHE A 578 -1.16 -25.37 -12.81
CA PHE A 578 -2.35 -25.39 -13.65
C PHE A 578 -2.70 -26.81 -14.12
N LYS A 579 -3.97 -27.04 -14.48
CA LYS A 579 -4.48 -28.35 -14.93
C LYS A 579 -3.72 -28.93 -16.11
N ASN A 580 -3.13 -28.09 -16.95
CA ASN A 580 -2.35 -28.48 -18.12
C ASN A 580 -0.83 -28.61 -17.86
N GLN A 581 -0.36 -28.40 -16.63
CA GLN A 581 1.06 -28.47 -16.27
C GLN A 581 1.42 -29.78 -15.55
N ILE A 582 0.41 -30.50 -15.05
CA ILE A 582 0.58 -31.72 -14.28
C ILE A 582 -0.48 -32.76 -14.63
N ILE A 583 -0.04 -34.00 -14.77
CA ILE A 583 -0.89 -35.18 -14.93
C ILE A 583 -0.57 -36.14 -13.79
N LYS A 584 -1.61 -36.77 -13.22
CA LYS A 584 -1.47 -37.87 -12.27
C LYS A 584 -1.99 -39.13 -12.94
N GLU A 585 -1.08 -39.99 -13.37
CA GLU A 585 -1.39 -41.25 -14.06
C GLU A 585 -0.65 -42.40 -13.37
N HIS A 586 -1.34 -43.52 -13.17
CA HIS A 586 -0.82 -44.72 -12.52
C HIS A 586 -0.18 -44.53 -11.12
N GLY A 587 -0.46 -43.41 -10.43
CA GLY A 587 0.10 -43.10 -9.10
C GLY A 587 1.37 -42.24 -9.12
N ASP A 588 1.83 -41.88 -10.32
CA ASP A 588 3.00 -41.04 -10.55
C ASP A 588 2.57 -39.63 -10.98
N PHE A 589 3.40 -38.66 -10.61
CA PHE A 589 3.23 -37.27 -11.02
C PHE A 589 4.10 -36.96 -12.24
N TRP A 590 3.45 -36.46 -13.28
CA TRP A 590 4.07 -36.11 -14.55
C TRP A 590 3.96 -34.61 -14.76
N LEU A 591 5.06 -33.89 -14.89
CA LEU A 591 5.04 -32.45 -15.21
C LEU A 591 5.41 -32.21 -16.65
N ARG A 592 4.85 -31.16 -17.23
CA ARG A 592 5.20 -30.72 -18.57
C ARG A 592 6.71 -30.45 -18.67
N ASN A 593 7.33 -30.87 -19.78
CA ASN A 593 8.78 -30.86 -19.99
C ASN A 593 9.41 -29.49 -19.76
N ASP A 594 8.78 -28.44 -20.27
CA ASP A 594 9.22 -27.06 -20.07
C ASP A 594 9.22 -26.66 -18.58
N VAL A 595 8.20 -27.06 -17.80
CA VAL A 595 8.17 -26.81 -16.35
C VAL A 595 9.35 -27.52 -15.66
N VAL A 596 9.69 -28.73 -16.10
CA VAL A 596 10.81 -29.49 -15.55
C VAL A 596 12.16 -28.86 -15.85
N GLU A 597 12.43 -28.55 -17.13
CA GLU A 597 13.68 -27.91 -17.54
C GLU A 597 13.92 -26.61 -16.77
N LEU A 598 12.83 -25.85 -16.55
CA LEU A 598 12.86 -24.61 -15.78
C LEU A 598 13.13 -24.80 -14.29
N LEU A 599 12.52 -25.81 -13.65
CA LEU A 599 12.64 -26.00 -12.21
C LEU A 599 14.03 -26.49 -11.78
N PHE A 600 14.64 -27.33 -12.61
CA PHE A 600 15.90 -28.00 -12.26
C PHE A 600 17.12 -27.37 -12.94
N ASP A 601 16.93 -26.38 -13.80
CA ASP A 601 17.98 -25.77 -14.64
C ASP A 601 18.73 -26.83 -15.45
N ILE A 602 17.97 -27.65 -16.17
CA ILE A 602 18.45 -28.78 -16.98
C ILE A 602 17.82 -28.73 -18.38
N ASN A 603 18.46 -29.39 -19.35
CA ASN A 603 17.95 -29.57 -20.70
C ASN A 603 17.65 -31.05 -20.97
N GLU A 604 16.90 -31.37 -22.04
CA GLU A 604 16.63 -32.78 -22.47
C GLU A 604 17.87 -33.69 -22.60
N LYS A 605 19.09 -33.14 -22.65
CA LYS A 605 20.34 -33.92 -22.71
C LYS A 605 20.91 -34.31 -21.33
N ASP A 606 20.39 -33.71 -20.26
CA ASP A 606 20.95 -33.79 -18.91
C ASP A 606 20.30 -34.92 -18.07
N TYR A 607 19.31 -35.63 -18.62
CA TYR A 607 18.58 -36.69 -17.93
C TYR A 607 18.07 -37.78 -18.89
N GLU A 608 17.89 -39.01 -18.38
CA GLU A 608 17.27 -40.12 -19.11
C GLU A 608 16.03 -40.59 -18.35
N VAL A 609 14.86 -40.05 -18.69
CA VAL A 609 13.59 -40.32 -17.98
C VAL A 609 12.50 -40.78 -18.93
N GLU A 610 11.54 -41.53 -18.40
CA GLU A 610 10.32 -41.85 -19.11
C GLU A 610 9.50 -40.58 -19.39
N TYR A 611 8.89 -40.52 -20.57
CA TYR A 611 8.02 -39.43 -20.98
C TYR A 611 6.64 -39.93 -21.40
N PHE A 612 5.62 -39.19 -21.00
CA PHE A 612 4.26 -39.32 -21.49
C PHE A 612 4.00 -38.24 -22.54
N ILE A 613 3.38 -38.60 -23.67
CA ILE A 613 2.97 -37.63 -24.71
C ILE A 613 1.45 -37.56 -24.70
N GLU A 614 0.91 -36.42 -24.29
CA GLU A 614 -0.53 -36.20 -24.36
C GLU A 614 -0.90 -35.66 -25.76
N LYS A 615 -1.62 -36.47 -26.54
CA LYS A 615 -2.12 -36.09 -27.88
C LYS A 615 -3.48 -35.39 -27.80
N GLN A 616 -3.58 -34.24 -27.14
CA GLN A 616 -4.72 -33.34 -27.29
C GLN A 616 -4.27 -31.89 -27.46
N GLY A 617 -4.17 -31.44 -28.73
CA GLY A 617 -4.13 -30.03 -29.12
C GLY A 617 -2.74 -29.40 -29.29
N GLN A 618 -1.76 -29.72 -28.44
CA GLN A 618 -0.34 -29.37 -28.58
C GLN A 618 0.48 -30.56 -28.09
N ASP A 619 1.48 -31.02 -28.85
CA ASP A 619 2.38 -32.12 -28.48
C ASP A 619 3.18 -31.74 -27.21
N SER A 620 2.56 -31.88 -26.04
CA SER A 620 3.17 -31.58 -24.74
C SER A 620 3.75 -32.87 -24.18
N ARG A 621 5.07 -32.86 -23.97
CA ARG A 621 5.78 -33.94 -23.29
C ARG A 621 5.66 -33.73 -21.79
N PHE A 622 5.40 -34.80 -21.05
CA PHE A 622 5.40 -34.79 -19.59
C PHE A 622 6.44 -35.77 -19.08
N ILE A 623 7.21 -35.36 -18.09
CA ILE A 623 8.32 -36.11 -17.48
C ILE A 623 7.87 -36.69 -16.14
N ASN A 624 8.23 -37.96 -15.91
CA ASN A 624 8.09 -38.58 -14.60
C ASN A 624 9.04 -37.90 -13.59
N ILE A 625 8.47 -37.19 -12.63
CA ILE A 625 9.25 -36.38 -11.69
C ILE A 625 10.02 -37.20 -10.68
N GLU A 626 9.50 -38.35 -10.29
CA GLU A 626 10.19 -39.19 -9.30
C GLU A 626 11.46 -39.80 -9.87
N GLN A 627 11.38 -40.25 -11.13
CA GLN A 627 12.56 -40.77 -11.82
C GLN A 627 13.61 -39.68 -11.98
N LEU A 628 13.20 -38.47 -12.39
CA LEU A 628 14.11 -37.35 -12.57
C LEU A 628 14.76 -36.91 -11.26
N THR A 629 13.95 -36.68 -10.23
CA THR A 629 14.44 -36.21 -8.92
C THR A 629 15.39 -37.22 -8.28
N HIS A 630 15.12 -38.52 -8.42
CA HIS A 630 16.05 -39.56 -8.00
C HIS A 630 17.38 -39.50 -8.78
N GLN A 631 17.36 -39.24 -10.09
CA GLN A 631 18.58 -39.04 -10.88
C GLN A 631 19.37 -37.80 -10.45
N LEU A 632 18.67 -36.73 -10.09
CA LEU A 632 19.25 -35.45 -9.69
C LEU A 632 19.61 -35.36 -8.19
N ASN A 633 19.49 -36.47 -7.46
CA ASN A 633 19.71 -36.57 -6.00
C ASN A 633 18.82 -35.63 -5.16
N TYR A 634 17.55 -35.47 -5.56
CA TYR A 634 16.51 -34.85 -4.76
C TYR A 634 15.74 -35.93 -3.97
N GLN A 635 15.38 -35.61 -2.74
CA GLN A 635 14.41 -36.34 -1.92
C GLN A 635 12.99 -35.99 -2.35
N VAL A 636 12.09 -36.97 -2.35
CA VAL A 636 10.69 -36.80 -2.75
C VAL A 636 9.76 -37.30 -1.66
N HIS A 637 8.76 -36.50 -1.31
CA HIS A 637 7.67 -36.88 -0.42
C HIS A 637 6.33 -36.73 -1.16
N LYS A 638 5.58 -37.83 -1.28
CA LYS A 638 4.26 -37.83 -1.90
C LYS A 638 3.16 -37.60 -0.86
N THR A 639 2.16 -36.83 -1.22
CA THR A 639 0.85 -36.78 -0.56
C THR A 639 -0.25 -37.14 -1.56
N GLU A 640 -1.49 -37.31 -1.07
CA GLU A 640 -2.65 -37.57 -1.94
C GLU A 640 -2.79 -36.50 -3.04
N ASN A 641 -2.47 -35.25 -2.70
CA ASN A 641 -2.69 -34.05 -3.51
C ASN A 641 -1.38 -33.29 -3.83
N GLY A 642 -0.20 -33.94 -3.84
CA GLY A 642 1.02 -33.23 -4.19
C GLY A 642 2.30 -34.06 -4.10
N ILE A 643 3.37 -33.48 -4.66
CA ILE A 643 4.72 -34.01 -4.62
C ILE A 643 5.65 -32.93 -4.06
N SER A 644 6.31 -33.21 -2.95
CA SER A 644 7.32 -32.32 -2.38
C SER A 644 8.71 -32.81 -2.76
N ILE A 645 9.57 -31.92 -3.25
CA ILE A 645 10.87 -32.24 -3.82
C ILE A 645 11.94 -31.39 -3.11
N TYR A 646 12.93 -32.04 -2.52
CA TYR A 646 13.94 -31.37 -1.69
C TYR A 646 15.35 -31.79 -2.12
N LYS A 647 16.31 -30.89 -2.18
CA LYS A 647 17.74 -31.26 -2.35
C LYS A 647 18.42 -31.16 -1.00
N ASP A 648 19.01 -32.27 -0.54
CA ASP A 648 19.63 -32.29 0.78
C ASP A 648 20.94 -31.45 0.77
N THR A 649 21.10 -30.59 1.78
CA THR A 649 22.23 -29.68 2.08
C THR A 649 22.29 -28.27 1.43
N LYS A 650 21.27 -27.44 1.69
CA LYS A 650 21.44 -26.09 2.30
C LYS A 650 20.06 -25.49 2.60
N GLN A 651 19.52 -25.92 3.73
CA GLN A 651 18.45 -25.23 4.43
C GLN A 651 18.85 -23.75 4.60
N ARG A 652 18.08 -22.80 4.05
CA ARG A 652 18.35 -21.36 4.27
C ARG A 652 17.44 -20.73 5.30
N ILE A 653 16.30 -21.34 5.62
CA ILE A 653 15.44 -20.90 6.71
C ILE A 653 14.83 -22.15 7.35
N THR A 654 15.14 -22.43 8.62
CA THR A 654 14.43 -23.47 9.38
C THR A 654 12.94 -23.13 9.48
N GLU A 655 12.05 -24.10 9.70
CA GLU A 655 10.63 -23.82 9.99
C GLU A 655 10.48 -22.80 11.14
N THR A 656 11.43 -22.78 12.08
CA THR A 656 11.50 -21.84 13.21
C THR A 656 11.98 -20.45 12.83
N GLN A 657 12.95 -20.32 11.90
CA GLN A 657 13.34 -19.02 11.33
C GLN A 657 12.27 -18.50 10.36
N ALA A 658 11.59 -19.41 9.65
CA ALA A 658 10.43 -19.10 8.86
C ALA A 658 9.32 -18.65 9.80
N LYS A 659 9.11 -19.26 10.98
CA LYS A 659 8.21 -18.75 12.06
C LYS A 659 8.70 -17.46 12.73
N TYR A 660 9.99 -17.13 12.65
CA TYR A 660 10.55 -15.88 13.18
C TYR A 660 10.24 -14.69 12.26
N TYR A 661 10.16 -14.93 10.93
CA TYR A 661 9.78 -13.94 9.91
C TYR A 661 8.34 -14.11 9.39
N ARG A 662 7.71 -15.25 9.67
CA ARG A 662 6.28 -15.55 9.64
C ARG A 662 5.79 -15.55 11.08
N TYR A 663 5.70 -14.38 11.69
CA TYR A 663 4.52 -14.20 12.55
C TYR A 663 3.32 -14.16 11.62
N ASP A 664 2.96 -15.38 11.20
CA ASP A 664 1.87 -15.78 10.34
C ASP A 664 0.59 -15.48 11.13
N ARG A 665 -0.32 -14.75 10.52
CA ARG A 665 -1.79 -14.84 10.48
C ARG A 665 -2.51 -15.83 11.41
N ASP A 666 -1.89 -16.96 11.76
CA ASP A 666 -2.39 -18.01 12.64
C ASP A 666 -1.96 -17.89 14.12
N SER A 667 -0.94 -17.11 14.46
CA SER A 667 -0.42 -16.99 15.84
C SER A 667 -1.25 -16.09 16.76
N ILE A 668 -2.27 -15.45 16.20
CA ILE A 668 -3.19 -14.56 16.88
C ILE A 668 -4.63 -15.12 16.92
N THR A 669 -4.87 -16.25 16.24
CA THR A 669 -6.14 -16.97 16.27
C THR A 669 -6.06 -18.31 17.02
N ARG A 670 -5.08 -18.48 17.91
CA ARG A 670 -5.07 -19.51 18.96
C ARG A 670 -4.88 -18.95 20.35
#